data_AF-A0A1V6PKP3-F1
#
_entry.id   AF-A0A1V6PKP3-F1
#
_cell.length_a   1.000
_cell.length_b   1.000
_cell.length_c   1.000
_cell.angle_alpha   90.00
_cell.angle_beta   90.00
_cell.angle_gamma   90.00
#
_symmetry.space_group_name_H-M   'P 1'
#
loop_
_entity.id
_entity.type
_entity.pdbx_description
1 polymer ?
#
loop_
_entity_poly.entity_id
_entity_poly.type
_entity_poly.pdbx_seq_one_letter_code
_entity_poly.pdbx_strand_id
1 'polypeptide(L)'
;MKRNRIHFEANGDASSASPQGGFTPEDHSRAPNHVPKISRKIRACTECKRHKVRCDMNRGESICSRCRRMGLDCVVNKSLQTLLEDEAEWKTVIELAMTDLLRKAQLPELSYYHAGGGTMETSSRKQGRKESTVSVDDAPAAGHHKTDSADNTAGKETGSSSSSYAFSQQQPQYSIDHDETSATSLVTAPMGSLYEVTQLSENRESSPGQQSPDQALVTDFISRGVVPLQEAEELFYHFDQVLNRYLWDGALLAHKDLTSARRSSSMLCAAIMAVTALHMPTKERTFDTCYTEFAKLASESMLGHHHTMDDVRALCIGAFWLADVSWKLSGYAVRIATERNLHQFYRKAVAGSPEHKEQARLWYLLYTLEHHFSIAYGRPPIIHEDVAITNHNTFTQVQSVSQGDLRLHSQVDLFIILTRIYFAFGPDVDLEVPESEFPKIDQYDLELGDWKSAWLPRLAGSRHVGAYPYKAVYMHYHFSRLQLNSVALRTYHSSISSRVMSPERRKRANIAINSAIATLQVCLDERDIQRALVGVPLYLHSMITFAAVFLLKIAAKSCSNGLNGHGQHNSIASAGLLVDIGYVRVLVGRIVEMMVECSRRASERHLSHHIARGLRKMLTGLEEWEKRTGNPQSLASTPQETSSLFKPVIIPGAQVLGERDTILNHPPPLLGVAPLSAERSNGFEPGKTEPGLSEGSMDPMMADLWGFDEDYFPTGVFDFLQSQMPA
;
A
#
# COMPACT_ATOMS: atom_id res chain seq x y z
N MET A 1 24.70 37.53 33.83
CA MET A 1 24.59 37.91 35.27
C MET A 1 23.22 37.45 35.75
N LYS A 2 23.09 36.34 36.52
CA LYS A 2 23.06 36.27 38.01
C LYS A 2 21.98 37.23 38.59
N ARG A 3 20.90 36.80 39.26
CA ARG A 3 20.75 36.07 40.56
C ARG A 3 19.26 35.65 40.72
N ASN A 4 18.88 34.46 41.21
CA ASN A 4 18.82 33.96 42.61
C ASN A 4 18.03 34.89 43.58
N ARG A 5 17.25 34.46 44.58
CA ARG A 5 16.67 33.20 45.13
C ARG A 5 15.98 33.61 46.47
N ILE A 6 15.08 32.75 46.99
CA ILE A 6 14.68 32.54 48.42
C ILE A 6 13.56 33.41 49.04
N HIS A 7 12.49 32.76 49.50
CA HIS A 7 12.12 32.78 50.93
C HIS A 7 11.52 31.45 51.41
N PHE A 8 11.93 31.09 52.62
CA PHE A 8 11.68 29.89 53.44
C PHE A 8 10.52 30.19 54.41
N GLU A 9 9.79 29.18 54.90
CA GLU A 9 9.68 28.85 56.35
C GLU A 9 8.85 27.59 56.63
N ALA A 10 9.19 26.96 57.76
CA ALA A 10 8.79 25.64 58.25
C ALA A 10 8.21 25.75 59.67
N ASN A 11 7.61 24.66 60.18
CA ASN A 11 7.49 24.24 61.59
C ASN A 11 6.71 22.90 61.61
N GLY A 12 6.95 21.86 62.41
CA GLY A 12 7.91 21.58 63.49
C GLY A 12 7.44 20.32 64.26
N ASP A 13 8.42 19.54 64.78
CA ASP A 13 8.43 18.71 66.03
C ASP A 13 7.50 17.48 66.20
N ALA A 14 7.85 16.36 66.87
CA ALA A 14 9.05 15.92 67.61
C ALA A 14 8.98 14.40 68.01
N SER A 15 10.16 13.82 68.34
CA SER A 15 10.47 12.80 69.38
C SER A 15 9.88 11.37 69.32
N SER A 16 10.45 10.30 69.89
CA SER A 16 11.80 9.78 70.21
C SER A 16 11.59 8.43 70.93
N ALA A 17 12.62 7.56 70.93
CA ALA A 17 12.92 6.46 71.87
C ALA A 17 12.54 5.00 71.52
N SER A 18 13.58 4.16 71.49
CA SER A 18 13.55 2.69 71.64
C SER A 18 13.98 2.30 73.06
N PRO A 19 13.76 1.04 73.46
CA PRO A 19 14.83 0.30 74.13
C PRO A 19 15.00 -1.16 73.66
N GLN A 20 16.17 -1.69 74.00
CA GLN A 20 16.81 -2.96 73.62
C GLN A 20 16.36 -4.18 74.45
N GLY A 21 16.64 -5.39 73.94
CA GLY A 21 17.11 -6.52 74.78
C GLY A 21 16.66 -7.94 74.37
N GLY A 22 17.62 -8.87 74.20
CA GLY A 22 17.43 -10.33 74.45
C GLY A 22 17.84 -11.31 73.34
N PHE A 23 18.68 -12.30 73.68
CA PHE A 23 19.44 -13.22 72.79
C PHE A 23 18.87 -14.67 72.78
N THR A 24 18.84 -15.32 71.59
CA THR A 24 19.02 -16.78 71.25
C THR A 24 18.09 -17.90 71.79
N PRO A 25 18.12 -19.15 71.25
CA PRO A 25 18.30 -19.66 69.86
C PRO A 25 17.27 -20.77 69.49
N GLU A 26 17.45 -21.40 68.32
CA GLU A 26 16.92 -22.71 67.86
C GLU A 26 15.75 -22.73 66.84
N ASP A 27 16.15 -23.15 65.64
CA ASP A 27 15.71 -24.36 64.93
C ASP A 27 15.13 -24.20 63.51
N HIS A 28 15.66 -25.06 62.64
CA HIS A 28 15.46 -25.12 61.20
C HIS A 28 14.03 -25.53 60.83
N SER A 29 13.37 -24.83 59.91
CA SER A 29 12.57 -25.49 58.85
C SER A 29 12.09 -24.55 57.74
N ARG A 30 12.37 -24.98 56.51
CA ARG A 30 11.93 -24.52 55.18
C ARG A 30 10.62 -23.69 55.14
N ALA A 31 10.71 -22.46 54.63
CA ALA A 31 9.55 -21.68 54.16
C ALA A 31 9.49 -21.66 52.61
N PRO A 32 8.32 -21.91 52.00
CA PRO A 32 8.14 -21.96 50.55
C PRO A 32 8.00 -20.56 49.93
N ASN A 33 8.44 -20.44 48.67
CA ASN A 33 8.31 -19.26 47.82
C ASN A 33 6.85 -18.74 47.78
N HIS A 34 6.63 -17.55 48.33
CA HIS A 34 5.37 -16.83 48.29
C HIS A 34 5.12 -16.24 46.89
N VAL A 35 4.37 -16.94 46.05
CA VAL A 35 3.75 -16.37 44.83
C VAL A 35 2.63 -15.41 45.27
N PRO A 36 2.55 -14.16 44.75
CA PRO A 36 1.48 -13.25 45.13
C PRO A 36 0.11 -13.77 44.68
N LYS A 37 -0.71 -14.19 45.64
CA LYS A 37 -2.12 -14.58 45.44
C LYS A 37 -2.95 -13.32 45.18
N ILE A 38 -3.37 -13.08 43.93
CA ILE A 38 -4.49 -12.17 43.64
C ILE A 38 -5.78 -12.92 44.03
N SER A 39 -6.23 -12.79 45.28
CA SER A 39 -7.32 -13.61 45.84
C SER A 39 -8.73 -13.00 45.76
N ARG A 40 -9.04 -12.13 44.79
CA ARG A 40 -10.39 -11.55 44.71
C ARG A 40 -11.01 -11.71 43.33
N LYS A 41 -11.87 -12.72 43.19
CA LYS A 41 -12.85 -12.82 42.10
C LYS A 41 -13.61 -11.49 42.02
N ILE A 42 -13.43 -10.77 40.92
CA ILE A 42 -14.11 -9.51 40.66
C ILE A 42 -15.61 -9.82 40.52
N ARG A 43 -16.43 -9.32 41.44
CA ARG A 43 -17.87 -9.63 41.50
C ARG A 43 -18.78 -8.42 41.28
N ALA A 44 -18.21 -7.26 40.94
CA ALA A 44 -18.96 -6.03 40.70
C ALA A 44 -19.03 -5.72 39.20
N CYS A 45 -20.23 -5.40 38.71
CA CYS A 45 -20.46 -4.95 37.33
C CYS A 45 -19.79 -3.60 37.04
N THR A 46 -19.60 -3.31 35.76
CA THR A 46 -19.01 -2.06 35.25
C THR A 46 -19.71 -0.83 35.80
N GLU A 47 -21.04 -0.81 35.86
CA GLU A 47 -21.81 0.33 36.37
C GLU A 47 -21.66 0.55 37.88
N CYS A 48 -21.72 -0.51 38.69
CA CYS A 48 -21.50 -0.36 40.13
C CYS A 48 -20.06 0.04 40.45
N LYS A 49 -19.08 -0.43 39.67
CA LYS A 49 -17.69 0.03 39.78
C LYS A 49 -17.53 1.50 39.41
N ARG A 50 -18.11 1.94 38.29
CA ARG A 50 -18.05 3.33 37.81
C ARG A 50 -18.58 4.32 38.85
N HIS A 51 -19.69 3.98 39.48
CA HIS A 51 -20.32 4.79 40.52
C HIS A 51 -19.76 4.56 41.93
N LYS A 52 -18.74 3.70 42.08
CA LYS A 52 -18.10 3.33 43.36
C LYS A 52 -19.10 2.91 44.44
N VAL A 53 -20.16 2.18 44.06
CA VAL A 53 -21.16 1.65 45.00
C VAL A 53 -21.09 0.13 45.09
N ARG A 54 -21.71 -0.43 46.13
CA ARG A 54 -21.79 -1.87 46.33
C ARG A 54 -22.61 -2.54 45.21
N CYS A 55 -22.06 -3.62 44.64
CA CYS A 55 -22.75 -4.47 43.67
C CYS A 55 -23.25 -5.74 44.35
N ASP A 56 -24.54 -5.80 44.62
CA ASP A 56 -25.17 -7.00 45.19
C ASP A 56 -25.75 -7.84 44.04
N MET A 57 -24.92 -8.75 43.53
CA MET A 57 -25.28 -9.75 42.51
C MET A 57 -25.54 -11.10 43.18
N ASN A 58 -26.76 -11.62 43.06
CA ASN A 58 -27.11 -12.94 43.59
C ASN A 58 -26.58 -14.06 42.67
N ARG A 59 -26.24 -15.23 43.23
CA ARG A 59 -25.75 -16.38 42.44
C ARG A 59 -26.89 -16.88 41.54
N GLY A 60 -26.69 -16.82 40.22
CA GLY A 60 -27.63 -17.31 39.21
C GLY A 60 -28.43 -16.22 38.48
N GLU A 61 -28.33 -14.95 38.88
CA GLU A 61 -28.95 -13.83 38.18
C GLU A 61 -27.92 -13.08 37.31
N SER A 62 -28.35 -12.63 36.12
CA SER A 62 -27.48 -11.90 35.17
C SER A 62 -27.39 -10.40 35.46
N ILE A 63 -28.28 -9.83 36.29
CA ILE A 63 -28.39 -8.39 36.56
C ILE A 63 -28.44 -8.15 38.07
N CYS A 64 -27.58 -7.26 38.59
CA CYS A 64 -27.55 -6.95 40.03
C CYS A 64 -28.78 -6.14 40.47
N SER A 65 -29.13 -6.23 41.76
CA SER A 65 -30.34 -5.60 42.30
C SER A 65 -30.43 -4.08 42.05
N ARG A 66 -29.29 -3.39 41.98
CA ARG A 66 -29.24 -1.94 41.69
C ARG A 66 -29.50 -1.65 40.22
N CYS A 67 -28.77 -2.29 39.31
CA CYS A 67 -28.96 -2.10 37.87
C CYS A 67 -30.38 -2.46 37.45
N ARG A 68 -30.99 -3.49 38.07
CA ARG A 68 -32.40 -3.85 37.85
C ARG A 68 -33.37 -2.74 38.25
N ARG A 69 -33.15 -2.10 39.40
CA ARG A 69 -34.02 -1.01 39.89
C ARG A 69 -33.86 0.28 39.08
N MET A 70 -32.66 0.54 38.59
CA MET A 70 -32.34 1.78 37.87
C MET A 70 -32.47 1.65 36.34
N GLY A 71 -32.81 0.46 35.82
CA GLY A 71 -32.88 0.21 34.37
C GLY A 71 -31.52 0.36 33.66
N LEU A 72 -30.42 0.04 34.35
CA LEU A 72 -29.05 0.18 33.81
C LEU A 72 -28.53 -1.15 33.25
N ASP A 73 -27.73 -1.10 32.19
CA ASP A 73 -27.08 -2.27 31.61
C ASP A 73 -25.97 -2.82 32.54
N CYS A 74 -26.08 -4.10 32.92
CA CYS A 74 -25.29 -4.70 34.00
C CYS A 74 -24.27 -5.70 33.44
N VAL A 75 -23.10 -5.21 33.02
CA VAL A 75 -22.05 -6.06 32.46
C VAL A 75 -20.99 -6.40 33.51
N VAL A 76 -20.71 -7.69 33.73
CA VAL A 76 -19.60 -8.16 34.60
C VAL A 76 -18.47 -8.67 33.71
N ASN A 77 -17.37 -7.92 33.64
CA ASN A 77 -16.17 -8.37 32.91
C ASN A 77 -15.56 -9.59 33.62
N LYS A 78 -15.47 -10.73 32.92
CA LYS A 78 -14.79 -11.95 33.41
C LYS A 78 -13.34 -11.64 33.76
N SER A 79 -12.82 -12.23 34.85
CA SER A 79 -11.41 -12.06 35.22
C SER A 79 -10.51 -12.93 34.34
N LEU A 80 -9.26 -12.51 34.09
CA LEU A 80 -8.24 -13.29 33.38
C LEU A 80 -8.13 -14.74 33.90
N GLN A 81 -8.27 -14.94 35.21
CA GLN A 81 -8.24 -16.27 35.82
C GLN A 81 -9.37 -17.19 35.31
N THR A 82 -10.55 -16.63 35.05
CA THR A 82 -11.73 -17.37 34.59
C THR A 82 -11.62 -17.74 33.12
N LEU A 83 -10.96 -16.89 32.32
CA LEU A 83 -10.66 -17.21 30.91
C LEU A 83 -9.60 -18.31 30.80
N LEU A 84 -8.61 -18.33 31.70
CA LEU A 84 -7.61 -19.40 31.77
C LEU A 84 -8.19 -20.73 32.27
N GLU A 85 -9.14 -20.69 33.21
CA GLU A 85 -9.90 -21.87 33.65
C GLU A 85 -10.80 -22.41 32.51
N ASP A 86 -11.53 -21.54 31.80
CA ASP A 86 -12.37 -21.90 30.64
C ASP A 86 -11.50 -22.49 29.49
N GLU A 87 -10.29 -21.97 29.26
CA GLU A 87 -9.34 -22.50 28.26
C GLU A 87 -8.78 -23.88 28.64
N ALA A 88 -8.47 -24.10 29.92
CA ALA A 88 -8.02 -25.39 30.41
C ALA A 88 -9.10 -26.47 30.27
N GLU A 89 -10.35 -26.15 30.62
CA GLU A 89 -11.48 -27.07 30.41
C GLU A 89 -11.70 -27.37 28.92
N TRP A 90 -11.70 -26.35 28.06
CA TRP A 90 -11.82 -26.53 26.61
C TRP A 90 -10.72 -27.43 26.03
N LYS A 91 -9.47 -27.25 26.47
CA LYS A 91 -8.34 -28.08 26.04
C LYS A 91 -8.53 -29.54 26.42
N THR A 92 -9.01 -29.82 27.63
CA THR A 92 -9.29 -31.21 28.05
C THR A 92 -10.41 -31.87 27.22
N VAL A 93 -11.45 -31.12 26.85
CA VAL A 93 -12.53 -31.61 25.99
C VAL A 93 -12.02 -31.96 24.59
N ILE A 94 -11.14 -31.13 24.02
CA ILE A 94 -10.51 -31.40 22.73
C ILE A 94 -9.59 -32.62 22.79
N GLU A 95 -8.76 -32.75 23.83
CA GLU A 95 -7.87 -33.90 23.98
C GLU A 95 -8.65 -35.22 24.05
N LEU A 96 -9.79 -35.23 24.75
CA LEU A 96 -10.69 -36.38 24.81
C LEU A 96 -11.33 -36.69 23.44
N ALA A 97 -11.81 -35.67 22.74
CA ALA A 97 -12.41 -35.83 21.40
C ALA A 97 -11.39 -36.33 20.36
N MET A 98 -10.16 -35.81 20.42
CA MET A 98 -9.06 -36.22 19.54
C MET A 98 -8.66 -37.68 19.81
N THR A 99 -8.61 -38.07 21.08
CA THR A 99 -8.33 -39.46 21.47
C THR A 99 -9.43 -40.41 20.97
N ASP A 100 -10.71 -40.01 21.06
CA ASP A 100 -11.82 -40.81 20.53
C ASP A 100 -11.77 -40.96 18.99
N LEU A 101 -11.39 -39.90 18.27
CA LEU A 101 -11.22 -39.93 16.82
C LEU A 101 -10.05 -40.81 16.39
N LEU A 102 -8.90 -40.70 17.05
CA LEU A 102 -7.73 -41.54 16.78
C LEU A 102 -8.04 -43.02 17.01
N ARG A 103 -8.77 -43.34 18.08
CA ARG A 103 -9.26 -44.68 18.37
C ARG A 103 -10.20 -45.20 17.27
N LYS A 104 -11.16 -44.40 16.82
CA LYS A 104 -12.09 -44.77 15.73
C LYS A 104 -11.39 -44.96 14.39
N ALA A 105 -10.32 -44.21 14.13
CA ALA A 105 -9.54 -44.27 12.91
C ALA A 105 -8.43 -45.35 12.91
N GLN A 106 -8.28 -46.13 14.00
CA GLN A 106 -7.21 -47.11 14.20
C GLN A 106 -5.80 -46.50 14.05
N LEU A 107 -5.64 -45.23 14.46
CA LEU A 107 -4.36 -44.51 14.43
C LEU A 107 -3.66 -44.57 15.81
N PRO A 108 -2.32 -44.35 15.86
CA PRO A 108 -1.58 -44.31 17.13
C PRO A 108 -2.17 -43.31 18.13
N GLU A 109 -2.07 -43.62 19.42
CA GLU A 109 -2.59 -42.75 20.49
C GLU A 109 -1.95 -41.37 20.48
N LEU A 110 -2.67 -40.37 21.02
CA LEU A 110 -2.27 -38.96 21.04
C LEU A 110 -0.84 -38.74 21.60
N SER A 111 -0.41 -39.60 22.54
CA SER A 111 0.93 -39.61 23.13
C SER A 111 2.06 -39.89 22.13
N TYR A 112 1.80 -40.65 21.07
CA TYR A 112 2.76 -40.93 19.99
C TYR A 112 3.20 -39.65 19.27
N TYR A 113 2.26 -38.73 19.05
CA TYR A 113 2.53 -37.45 18.39
C TYR A 113 3.17 -36.43 19.34
N HIS A 114 2.91 -36.54 20.64
CA HIS A 114 3.59 -35.71 21.65
C HIS A 114 5.04 -36.14 21.89
N ALA A 115 5.38 -37.43 21.70
CA ALA A 115 6.73 -37.95 21.88
C ALA A 115 7.72 -37.61 20.75
N GLY A 116 7.25 -37.08 19.61
CA GLY A 116 8.10 -36.60 18.51
C GLY A 116 8.69 -35.20 18.71
N GLY A 117 8.27 -34.49 19.76
CA GLY A 117 8.82 -33.17 20.15
C GLY A 117 9.78 -33.31 21.32
N GLY A 118 11.04 -33.61 21.06
CA GLY A 118 12.08 -33.67 22.09
C GLY A 118 12.34 -32.32 22.75
N THR A 119 11.92 -32.20 24.01
CA THR A 119 12.61 -31.58 25.17
C THR A 119 13.72 -30.54 24.91
N MET A 120 13.49 -29.29 25.33
CA MET A 120 14.53 -28.48 25.99
C MET A 120 14.02 -27.99 27.35
N GLU A 121 14.55 -28.60 28.39
CA GLU A 121 14.49 -28.10 29.77
C GLU A 121 15.28 -26.79 29.86
N THR A 122 14.62 -25.73 30.30
CA THR A 122 15.25 -24.50 30.76
C THR A 122 15.91 -24.74 32.12
N SER A 123 17.23 -24.95 32.14
CA SER A 123 18.03 -24.83 33.37
C SER A 123 18.29 -23.34 33.67
N SER A 124 17.57 -22.83 34.65
CA SER A 124 17.76 -21.50 35.21
C SER A 124 19.05 -21.44 36.05
N ARG A 125 20.13 -20.83 35.53
CA ARG A 125 21.25 -20.36 36.36
C ARG A 125 21.09 -18.87 36.65
N LYS A 126 20.51 -18.57 37.82
CA LYS A 126 20.64 -17.27 38.49
C LYS A 126 22.10 -17.09 38.90
N GLN A 127 22.80 -16.10 38.33
CA GLN A 127 23.99 -15.53 38.96
C GLN A 127 23.79 -14.03 39.10
N GLY A 128 23.92 -13.56 40.34
CA GLY A 128 23.46 -12.26 40.80
C GLY A 128 24.27 -11.10 40.24
N ARG A 129 23.54 -10.11 39.75
CA ARG A 129 24.02 -8.76 39.47
C ARG A 129 24.14 -8.02 40.81
N LYS A 130 25.37 -7.86 41.32
CA LYS A 130 25.69 -6.86 42.35
C LYS A 130 26.00 -5.53 41.65
N GLU A 131 25.50 -4.47 42.26
CA GLU A 131 25.60 -3.08 41.84
C GLU A 131 27.05 -2.56 41.84
N SER A 132 27.25 -1.59 40.97
CA SER A 132 28.46 -0.80 40.74
C SER A 132 29.01 -0.11 41.99
N THR A 133 30.33 0.01 42.06
CA THR A 133 30.97 1.25 42.53
C THR A 133 32.19 1.58 41.67
N VAL A 134 32.25 2.87 41.31
CA VAL A 134 33.32 3.56 40.59
C VAL A 134 34.55 3.69 41.49
N SER A 135 35.74 3.54 40.92
CA SER A 135 36.95 4.19 41.45
C SER A 135 37.89 4.55 40.30
N VAL A 136 38.35 5.79 40.38
CA VAL A 136 39.30 6.49 39.53
C VAL A 136 40.71 6.14 40.04
N ASP A 137 41.68 5.89 39.16
CA ASP A 137 42.96 6.61 39.15
C ASP A 137 44.01 5.98 38.22
N ASP A 138 44.69 6.90 37.54
CA ASP A 138 46.10 6.95 37.14
C ASP A 138 46.72 6.02 36.08
N ALA A 139 47.23 6.70 35.04
CA ALA A 139 48.32 6.28 34.17
C ALA A 139 49.63 6.10 34.96
N PRO A 140 50.61 5.35 34.41
CA PRO A 140 51.69 6.06 33.72
C PRO A 140 52.21 5.36 32.45
N ALA A 141 53.11 6.07 31.79
CA ALA A 141 53.64 5.88 30.45
C ALA A 141 54.89 4.98 30.33
N ALA A 142 55.19 4.64 29.06
CA ALA A 142 56.50 4.55 28.40
C ALA A 142 57.26 3.20 28.28
N GLY A 143 57.72 2.93 27.03
CA GLY A 143 58.78 1.99 26.62
C GLY A 143 58.41 1.16 25.35
N HIS A 144 58.65 1.60 24.10
CA HIS A 144 59.81 1.34 23.20
C HIS A 144 60.22 -0.16 23.07
N HIS A 145 60.29 -0.85 21.91
CA HIS A 145 60.99 -0.67 20.61
C HIS A 145 60.36 -1.62 19.53
N LYS A 146 60.16 -1.28 18.22
CA LYS A 146 61.04 -1.44 17.00
C LYS A 146 61.66 -2.85 16.84
N THR A 147 61.74 -3.57 15.70
CA THR A 147 61.59 -3.48 14.22
C THR A 147 61.53 -4.96 13.68
N ASP A 148 60.98 -5.38 12.54
CA ASP A 148 61.48 -5.42 11.13
C ASP A 148 60.53 -6.36 10.33
N SER A 149 59.96 -6.00 9.17
CA SER A 149 60.44 -6.12 7.76
C SER A 149 60.52 -7.54 7.16
N ALA A 150 59.71 -7.74 6.09
CA ALA A 150 59.83 -8.59 4.86
C ALA A 150 60.46 -10.01 4.94
N ASP A 151 60.05 -11.05 4.19
CA ASP A 151 59.85 -11.11 2.74
C ASP A 151 59.28 -12.50 2.34
N ASN A 152 58.84 -12.60 1.09
CA ASN A 152 58.38 -13.77 0.36
C ASN A 152 59.36 -14.96 0.38
N THR A 153 58.86 -16.20 0.26
CA THR A 153 59.08 -17.06 -0.94
C THR A 153 58.47 -18.45 -0.82
N ALA A 154 58.07 -18.96 -1.98
CA ALA A 154 57.53 -20.28 -2.24
C ALA A 154 58.52 -21.42 -1.97
N GLY A 155 57.99 -22.56 -1.51
CA GLY A 155 58.68 -23.83 -1.40
C GLY A 155 57.70 -24.98 -1.65
N LYS A 156 57.90 -25.66 -2.77
CA LYS A 156 57.19 -26.86 -3.24
C LYS A 156 58.00 -28.07 -2.76
N GLU A 157 57.36 -29.09 -2.16
CA GLU A 157 57.58 -30.52 -2.44
C GLU A 157 56.92 -31.47 -1.40
N THR A 158 55.98 -32.27 -1.92
CA THR A 158 55.78 -33.73 -1.75
C THR A 158 55.82 -34.42 -0.37
N GLY A 159 54.74 -35.16 -0.07
CA GLY A 159 54.88 -36.52 0.50
C GLY A 159 53.77 -37.02 1.44
N SER A 160 53.02 -38.02 0.96
CA SER A 160 52.36 -39.09 1.72
C SER A 160 50.94 -38.90 2.30
N SER A 161 49.96 -39.27 1.46
CA SER A 161 49.00 -40.36 1.66
C SER A 161 48.45 -40.69 3.06
N SER A 162 47.15 -40.42 3.27
CA SER A 162 46.23 -41.34 3.95
C SER A 162 44.81 -41.09 3.44
N SER A 163 44.23 -42.12 2.84
CA SER A 163 42.88 -42.16 2.27
C SER A 163 41.79 -42.23 3.33
N SER A 164 40.80 -41.33 3.26
CA SER A 164 39.44 -41.60 3.72
C SER A 164 38.45 -41.02 2.72
N TYR A 165 37.62 -41.90 2.17
CA TYR A 165 36.52 -41.56 1.28
C TYR A 165 35.48 -40.75 2.06
N ALA A 166 35.29 -39.48 1.69
CA ALA A 166 34.16 -38.67 2.10
C ALA A 166 33.49 -38.08 0.85
N PHE A 167 32.22 -38.42 0.68
CA PHE A 167 31.35 -37.98 -0.40
C PHE A 167 30.98 -36.50 -0.15
N SER A 168 31.66 -35.55 -0.80
CA SER A 168 31.25 -34.14 -0.76
C SER A 168 29.98 -33.95 -1.58
N GLN A 169 28.83 -34.02 -0.90
CA GLN A 169 27.64 -33.30 -1.36
C GLN A 169 27.92 -31.80 -1.19
N GLN A 170 28.11 -31.11 -2.32
CA GLN A 170 28.05 -29.66 -2.37
C GLN A 170 26.61 -29.23 -2.03
N GLN A 171 26.39 -28.86 -0.78
CA GLN A 171 25.26 -28.01 -0.42
C GLN A 171 25.55 -26.60 -0.95
N PRO A 172 24.60 -25.94 -1.64
CA PRO A 172 24.76 -24.53 -1.97
C PRO A 172 24.52 -23.71 -0.69
N GLN A 173 25.59 -23.40 0.03
CA GLN A 173 25.60 -22.32 1.02
C GLN A 173 25.47 -20.99 0.27
N TYR A 174 24.24 -20.53 0.04
CA TYR A 174 24.00 -19.11 -0.14
C TYR A 174 23.75 -18.52 1.25
N SER A 175 24.84 -18.27 1.97
CA SER A 175 24.84 -17.21 2.98
C SER A 175 24.36 -15.93 2.31
N ILE A 176 23.64 -15.08 3.05
CA ILE A 176 23.47 -13.68 2.68
C ILE A 176 24.82 -13.21 2.16
N ASP A 177 24.92 -12.81 0.89
CA ASP A 177 26.08 -12.11 0.38
C ASP A 177 26.16 -10.78 1.16
N HIS A 178 26.64 -10.84 2.41
CA HIS A 178 27.65 -9.91 2.83
C HIS A 178 28.74 -10.12 1.80
N ASP A 179 28.66 -9.33 0.73
CA ASP A 179 29.75 -9.01 -0.18
C ASP A 179 31.04 -9.26 0.59
N GLU A 180 31.96 -10.12 0.12
CA GLU A 180 33.22 -10.39 0.84
C GLU A 180 33.99 -9.08 1.19
N THR A 181 33.60 -7.98 0.55
CA THR A 181 33.89 -6.58 0.87
C THR A 181 33.47 -6.08 2.27
N SER A 182 32.42 -6.65 2.88
CA SER A 182 31.90 -6.23 4.21
C SER A 182 32.57 -6.97 5.36
N ALA A 183 33.02 -8.21 5.15
CA ALA A 183 33.85 -8.93 6.13
C ALA A 183 35.28 -8.37 6.21
N THR A 184 35.69 -7.58 5.22
CA THR A 184 36.99 -6.88 5.15
C THR A 184 36.88 -5.36 5.33
N SER A 185 35.67 -4.82 5.50
CA SER A 185 35.47 -3.39 5.72
C SER A 185 35.76 -3.03 7.17
N LEU A 186 36.79 -2.21 7.39
CA LEU A 186 37.11 -1.62 8.70
C LEU A 186 35.95 -0.80 9.29
N VAL A 187 34.97 -0.41 8.46
CA VAL A 187 33.79 0.34 8.84
C VAL A 187 32.55 -0.49 8.54
N THR A 188 31.92 -1.03 9.57
CA THR A 188 30.60 -1.68 9.48
C THR A 188 29.50 -0.70 9.87
N ALA A 189 28.29 -0.90 9.34
CA ALA A 189 27.13 -0.13 9.78
C ALA A 189 26.91 -0.37 11.30
N PRO A 190 26.46 0.63 12.09
CA PRO A 190 26.37 0.49 13.55
C PRO A 190 25.56 -0.73 14.03
N MET A 191 24.48 -1.06 13.31
CA MET A 191 23.69 -2.26 13.61
C MET A 191 24.42 -3.55 13.27
N GLY A 192 25.29 -3.55 12.25
CA GLY A 192 26.16 -4.68 11.93
C GLY A 192 27.10 -4.99 13.09
N SER A 193 27.76 -3.97 13.65
CA SER A 193 28.62 -4.14 14.83
C SER A 193 27.82 -4.64 16.05
N LEU A 194 26.58 -4.18 16.23
CA LEU A 194 25.71 -4.69 17.29
C LEU A 194 25.40 -6.18 17.08
N TYR A 195 25.02 -6.60 15.87
CA TYR A 195 24.73 -8.01 15.58
C TYR A 195 25.97 -8.90 15.72
N GLU A 196 27.12 -8.42 15.25
CA GLU A 196 28.42 -9.09 15.37
C GLU A 196 28.79 -9.34 16.85
N VAL A 197 28.63 -8.32 17.69
CA VAL A 197 28.95 -8.42 19.12
C VAL A 197 27.89 -9.23 19.90
N THR A 198 26.62 -9.15 19.51
CA THR A 198 25.52 -9.80 20.25
C THR A 198 25.18 -11.21 19.77
N GLN A 199 25.73 -11.63 18.61
CA GLN A 199 25.40 -12.90 17.94
C GLN A 199 23.89 -13.13 17.76
N LEU A 200 23.07 -12.05 17.77
CA LEU A 200 21.61 -12.15 17.64
C LEU A 200 21.17 -12.69 16.28
N SER A 201 22.03 -12.64 15.27
CA SER A 201 21.86 -13.25 13.95
C SER A 201 21.94 -14.77 13.99
N GLU A 202 22.85 -15.37 14.78
CA GLU A 202 23.04 -16.83 14.85
C GLU A 202 21.84 -17.55 15.49
N ASN A 203 21.15 -16.88 16.43
CA ASN A 203 19.93 -17.42 17.03
C ASN A 203 18.73 -17.47 16.06
N ARG A 204 18.79 -16.80 14.89
CA ARG A 204 17.69 -16.71 13.90
C ARG A 204 17.70 -17.81 12.84
N GLU A 205 18.80 -18.55 12.71
CA GLU A 205 18.91 -19.71 11.80
C GLU A 205 18.00 -20.89 12.21
N SER A 206 17.37 -20.80 13.38
CA SER A 206 16.36 -21.75 13.90
C SER A 206 14.91 -21.44 13.46
N SER A 207 14.72 -20.62 12.43
CA SER A 207 13.41 -20.48 11.78
C SER A 207 13.05 -21.79 11.05
N PRO A 208 11.78 -22.23 11.01
CA PRO A 208 11.40 -23.49 10.36
C PRO A 208 11.93 -23.48 8.93
N GLY A 209 12.78 -24.46 8.65
CA GLY A 209 13.66 -24.47 7.50
C GLY A 209 12.92 -24.19 6.19
N GLN A 210 13.57 -23.43 5.31
CA GLN A 210 13.23 -23.37 3.90
C GLN A 210 12.89 -24.79 3.42
N GLN A 211 11.65 -24.97 2.96
CA GLN A 211 11.33 -26.14 2.16
C GLN A 211 12.30 -26.14 0.99
N SER A 212 12.95 -27.27 0.72
CA SER A 212 13.81 -27.36 -0.46
C SER A 212 13.00 -26.96 -1.71
N PRO A 213 13.63 -26.39 -2.76
CA PRO A 213 12.91 -25.98 -3.98
C PRO A 213 12.03 -27.11 -4.54
N ASP A 214 12.48 -28.36 -4.41
CA ASP A 214 11.73 -29.55 -4.81
C ASP A 214 10.53 -29.85 -3.89
N GLN A 215 10.62 -29.55 -2.59
CA GLN A 215 9.52 -29.71 -1.64
C GLN A 215 8.49 -28.58 -1.75
N ALA A 216 8.94 -27.35 -2.06
CA ALA A 216 8.08 -26.21 -2.36
C ALA A 216 7.23 -26.44 -3.62
N LEU A 217 7.79 -27.07 -4.65
CA LEU A 217 7.04 -27.48 -5.85
C LEU A 217 5.90 -28.45 -5.54
N VAL A 218 6.10 -29.37 -4.60
CA VAL A 218 5.12 -30.42 -4.28
C VAL A 218 3.97 -29.88 -3.44
N THR A 219 4.20 -28.81 -2.68
CA THR A 219 3.22 -28.21 -1.76
C THR A 219 2.55 -26.94 -2.30
N ASP A 220 3.00 -26.43 -3.46
CA ASP A 220 2.46 -25.20 -4.04
C ASP A 220 0.98 -25.27 -4.41
N PHE A 221 0.35 -24.11 -4.60
CA PHE A 221 -1.08 -24.02 -4.86
C PHE A 221 -1.51 -24.72 -6.16
N ILE A 222 -0.61 -24.84 -7.14
CA ILE A 222 -0.87 -25.55 -8.39
C ILE A 222 -0.87 -27.08 -8.15
N SER A 223 0.12 -27.62 -7.43
CA SER A 223 0.17 -29.03 -7.05
C SER A 223 -0.96 -29.44 -6.11
N ARG A 224 -1.44 -28.51 -5.26
CA ARG A 224 -2.65 -28.69 -4.46
C ARG A 224 -3.96 -28.68 -5.28
N GLY A 225 -3.90 -28.38 -6.58
CA GLY A 225 -5.06 -28.34 -7.46
C GLY A 225 -5.94 -27.10 -7.26
N VAL A 226 -5.42 -26.05 -6.61
CA VAL A 226 -6.15 -24.77 -6.46
C VAL A 226 -6.34 -24.09 -7.82
N VAL A 227 -5.32 -24.20 -8.69
CA VAL A 227 -5.39 -23.81 -10.10
C VAL A 227 -4.93 -25.02 -10.93
N PRO A 228 -5.72 -25.46 -11.93
CA PRO A 228 -5.31 -26.56 -12.81
C PRO A 228 -4.00 -26.25 -13.54
N LEU A 229 -3.12 -27.24 -13.67
CA LEU A 229 -1.81 -27.06 -14.31
C LEU A 229 -1.92 -26.50 -15.74
N GLN A 230 -2.87 -27.01 -16.53
CA GLN A 230 -3.10 -26.53 -17.90
C GLN A 230 -3.49 -25.06 -17.95
N GLU A 231 -4.34 -24.61 -17.02
CA GLU A 231 -4.72 -23.20 -16.91
C GLU A 231 -3.55 -22.34 -16.44
N ALA A 232 -2.74 -22.84 -15.50
CA ALA A 232 -1.53 -22.16 -15.08
C ALA A 232 -0.53 -21.99 -16.24
N GLU A 233 -0.34 -23.01 -17.09
CA GLU A 233 0.52 -22.93 -18.28
C GLU A 233 0.01 -21.90 -19.29
N GLU A 234 -1.31 -21.85 -19.53
CA GLU A 234 -1.96 -20.85 -20.40
C GLU A 234 -1.69 -19.43 -19.89
N LEU A 235 -1.95 -19.19 -18.60
CA LEU A 235 -1.76 -17.88 -17.97
C LEU A 235 -0.28 -17.45 -17.97
N PHE A 236 0.65 -18.36 -17.64
CA PHE A 236 2.08 -18.06 -17.67
C PHE A 236 2.57 -17.69 -19.08
N TYR A 237 2.13 -18.45 -20.09
CA TYR A 237 2.48 -18.16 -21.48
C TYR A 237 1.95 -16.79 -21.92
N HIS A 238 0.69 -16.47 -21.58
CA HIS A 238 0.11 -15.17 -21.90
C HIS A 238 0.86 -14.02 -21.20
N PHE A 239 1.27 -14.20 -19.94
CA PHE A 239 2.09 -13.23 -19.22
C PHE A 239 3.40 -12.93 -19.95
N ASP A 240 4.16 -13.97 -20.29
CA ASP A 240 5.46 -13.84 -20.97
C ASP A 240 5.34 -13.15 -22.33
N GLN A 241 4.35 -13.57 -23.14
CA GLN A 241 4.23 -13.12 -24.52
C GLN A 241 3.55 -11.75 -24.67
N VAL A 242 2.71 -11.34 -23.72
CA VAL A 242 1.89 -10.13 -23.83
C VAL A 242 2.21 -9.14 -22.70
N LEU A 243 1.83 -9.46 -21.47
CA LEU A 243 1.84 -8.49 -20.36
C LEU A 243 3.25 -8.04 -19.99
N ASN A 244 4.18 -8.98 -19.83
CA ASN A 244 5.56 -8.71 -19.48
C ASN A 244 6.28 -7.89 -20.58
N ARG A 245 5.87 -8.01 -21.85
CA ARG A 245 6.45 -7.24 -22.96
C ARG A 245 6.10 -5.75 -22.88
N TYR A 246 4.95 -5.42 -22.30
CA TYR A 246 4.62 -4.03 -21.97
C TYR A 246 5.48 -3.48 -20.81
N LEU A 247 6.07 -4.31 -19.95
CA LEU A 247 7.11 -3.90 -19.00
C LEU A 247 8.51 -4.03 -19.59
N TRP A 248 8.84 -3.08 -20.47
CA TRP A 248 10.19 -2.90 -21.01
C TRP A 248 10.78 -4.17 -21.63
N ASP A 249 10.01 -4.83 -22.51
CA ASP A 249 10.39 -6.05 -23.25
C ASP A 249 10.68 -7.28 -22.39
N GLY A 250 10.11 -7.31 -21.19
CA GLY A 250 10.08 -8.50 -20.36
C GLY A 250 10.96 -8.47 -19.12
N ALA A 251 11.27 -7.28 -18.61
CA ALA A 251 12.25 -7.07 -17.55
C ALA A 251 11.95 -7.80 -16.22
N LEU A 252 10.69 -8.22 -15.97
CA LEU A 252 10.29 -8.87 -14.72
C LEU A 252 10.23 -10.41 -14.77
N LEU A 253 10.35 -11.03 -15.94
CA LEU A 253 10.34 -12.50 -16.05
C LEU A 253 11.74 -13.01 -16.39
N ALA A 254 12.41 -13.58 -15.39
CA ALA A 254 13.72 -14.23 -15.57
C ALA A 254 13.61 -15.72 -15.97
N HIS A 255 12.42 -16.31 -15.85
CA HIS A 255 12.18 -17.74 -15.99
C HIS A 255 11.69 -18.10 -17.39
N LYS A 256 12.22 -19.20 -17.93
CA LYS A 256 11.90 -19.67 -19.29
C LYS A 256 10.57 -20.42 -19.38
N ASP A 257 10.12 -21.00 -18.27
CA ASP A 257 8.94 -21.85 -18.21
C ASP A 257 8.27 -21.78 -16.84
N LEU A 258 7.03 -22.25 -16.76
CA LEU A 258 6.27 -22.25 -15.52
C LEU A 258 6.98 -23.09 -14.43
N THR A 259 7.60 -24.21 -14.80
CA THR A 259 8.25 -25.09 -13.81
C THR A 259 9.43 -24.40 -13.12
N SER A 260 10.25 -23.65 -13.84
CA SER A 260 11.36 -22.89 -13.27
C SER A 260 10.88 -21.77 -12.35
N ALA A 261 9.83 -21.05 -12.73
CA ALA A 261 9.21 -20.04 -11.86
C ALA A 261 8.60 -20.66 -10.58
N ARG A 262 7.96 -21.83 -10.69
CA ARG A 262 7.38 -22.54 -9.53
C ARG A 262 8.44 -23.04 -8.56
N ARG A 263 9.60 -23.47 -9.06
CA ARG A 263 10.76 -23.86 -8.24
C ARG A 263 11.35 -22.69 -7.48
N SER A 264 11.27 -21.49 -8.04
CA SER A 264 11.97 -20.32 -7.50
C SER A 264 11.13 -19.54 -6.49
N SER A 265 9.85 -19.28 -6.78
CA SER A 265 8.95 -18.57 -5.87
C SER A 265 7.48 -18.85 -6.18
N SER A 266 6.77 -19.42 -5.20
CA SER A 266 5.31 -19.56 -5.23
C SER A 266 4.61 -18.20 -5.29
N MET A 267 5.19 -17.17 -4.66
CA MET A 267 4.65 -15.81 -4.69
C MET A 267 4.73 -15.21 -6.09
N LEU A 268 5.86 -15.41 -6.79
CA LEU A 268 6.01 -14.98 -8.18
C LEU A 268 4.98 -15.64 -9.08
N CYS A 269 4.79 -16.95 -8.94
CA CYS A 269 3.77 -17.66 -9.70
C CYS A 269 2.36 -17.13 -9.40
N ALA A 270 2.00 -16.98 -8.12
CA ALA A 270 0.69 -16.44 -7.74
C ALA A 270 0.46 -15.03 -8.30
N ALA A 271 1.47 -14.16 -8.25
CA ALA A 271 1.42 -12.81 -8.83
C ALA A 271 1.20 -12.83 -10.35
N ILE A 272 1.98 -13.64 -11.08
CA ILE A 272 1.85 -13.81 -12.53
C ILE A 272 0.45 -14.32 -12.89
N MET A 273 -0.05 -15.34 -12.20
CA MET A 273 -1.37 -15.90 -12.48
C MET A 273 -2.49 -14.91 -12.16
N ALA A 274 -2.41 -14.22 -11.02
CA ALA A 274 -3.40 -13.22 -10.63
C ALA A 274 -3.45 -12.09 -11.65
N VAL A 275 -2.30 -11.47 -11.97
CA VAL A 275 -2.24 -10.40 -12.95
C VAL A 275 -2.70 -10.88 -14.32
N THR A 276 -2.34 -12.08 -14.75
CA THR A 276 -2.75 -12.54 -16.08
C THR A 276 -4.24 -12.83 -16.18
N ALA A 277 -4.81 -13.47 -15.15
CA ALA A 277 -6.24 -13.71 -15.07
C ALA A 277 -7.04 -12.40 -15.05
N LEU A 278 -6.51 -11.33 -14.44
CA LEU A 278 -7.13 -9.99 -14.46
C LEU A 278 -7.26 -9.40 -15.88
N HIS A 279 -6.33 -9.73 -16.78
CA HIS A 279 -6.26 -9.18 -18.14
C HIS A 279 -6.80 -10.13 -19.21
N MET A 280 -7.38 -11.27 -18.82
CA MET A 280 -8.02 -12.21 -19.72
C MET A 280 -9.53 -12.28 -19.45
N PRO A 281 -10.38 -12.33 -20.48
CA PRO A 281 -11.82 -12.46 -20.28
C PRO A 281 -12.16 -13.83 -19.69
N THR A 282 -13.25 -13.92 -18.92
CA THR A 282 -13.80 -15.18 -18.36
C THR A 282 -12.94 -15.88 -17.29
N LYS A 283 -11.91 -15.20 -16.76
CA LYS A 283 -10.97 -15.73 -15.76
C LYS A 283 -11.17 -15.13 -14.36
N GLU A 284 -12.36 -14.58 -14.06
CA GLU A 284 -12.67 -13.88 -12.80
C GLU A 284 -12.44 -14.76 -11.57
N ARG A 285 -12.91 -16.02 -11.60
CA ARG A 285 -12.73 -16.97 -10.50
C ARG A 285 -11.26 -17.30 -10.27
N THR A 286 -10.50 -17.48 -11.36
CA THR A 286 -9.07 -17.76 -11.31
C THR A 286 -8.31 -16.55 -10.77
N PHE A 287 -8.70 -15.33 -11.16
CA PHE A 287 -8.19 -14.09 -10.59
C PHE A 287 -8.42 -14.03 -9.07
N ASP A 288 -9.67 -14.18 -8.60
CA ASP A 288 -10.00 -14.08 -7.18
C ASP A 288 -9.20 -15.11 -6.34
N THR A 289 -9.03 -16.31 -6.89
CA THR A 289 -8.25 -17.41 -6.27
C THR A 289 -6.76 -17.08 -6.19
N CYS A 290 -6.15 -16.71 -7.32
CA CYS A 290 -4.73 -16.40 -7.40
C CYS A 290 -4.37 -15.12 -6.63
N TYR A 291 -5.24 -14.11 -6.65
CA TYR A 291 -5.07 -12.88 -5.88
C TYR A 291 -5.07 -13.17 -4.37
N THR A 292 -6.00 -14.01 -3.91
CA THR A 292 -6.05 -14.42 -2.50
C THR A 292 -4.79 -15.15 -2.08
N GLU A 293 -4.30 -16.09 -2.90
CA GLU A 293 -3.05 -16.80 -2.62
C GLU A 293 -1.83 -15.86 -2.64
N PHE A 294 -1.75 -14.96 -3.62
CA PHE A 294 -0.70 -13.95 -3.70
C PHE A 294 -0.69 -13.03 -2.47
N ALA A 295 -1.85 -12.49 -2.10
CA ALA A 295 -1.99 -11.61 -0.93
C ALA A 295 -1.61 -12.31 0.38
N LYS A 296 -1.98 -13.59 0.52
CA LYS A 296 -1.58 -14.43 1.66
C LYS A 296 -0.06 -14.58 1.71
N LEU A 297 0.57 -15.01 0.61
CA LEU A 297 2.02 -15.21 0.54
C LEU A 297 2.79 -13.91 0.79
N ALA A 298 2.35 -12.79 0.20
CA ALA A 298 2.96 -11.49 0.42
C ALA A 298 2.87 -11.04 1.89
N SER A 299 1.74 -11.32 2.54
CA SER A 299 1.51 -10.98 3.96
C SER A 299 2.34 -11.85 4.90
N GLU A 300 2.43 -13.16 4.65
CA GLU A 300 3.28 -14.09 5.40
C GLU A 300 4.76 -13.74 5.24
N SER A 301 5.16 -13.27 4.05
CA SER A 301 6.52 -12.83 3.78
C SER A 301 6.88 -11.53 4.51
N MET A 302 5.92 -10.66 4.85
CA MET A 302 6.18 -9.29 5.35
C MET A 302 7.15 -9.20 6.53
N LEU A 303 7.15 -10.21 7.41
CA LEU A 303 8.03 -10.29 8.58
C LEU A 303 9.11 -11.37 8.45
N GLY A 304 9.20 -12.00 7.28
CA GLY A 304 10.20 -13.00 6.95
C GLY A 304 11.62 -12.42 6.94
N HIS A 305 12.60 -13.26 7.22
CA HIS A 305 14.02 -12.86 7.25
C HIS A 305 14.74 -13.08 5.92
N HIS A 306 14.14 -13.86 5.01
CA HIS A 306 14.74 -14.24 3.74
C HIS A 306 13.81 -13.87 2.60
N HIS A 307 14.33 -13.07 1.66
CA HIS A 307 13.62 -12.65 0.47
C HIS A 307 14.46 -12.92 -0.77
N THR A 308 13.87 -13.60 -1.75
CA THR A 308 14.52 -13.89 -3.04
C THR A 308 14.37 -12.71 -4.00
N MET A 309 15.10 -12.74 -5.13
CA MET A 309 14.91 -11.72 -6.19
C MET A 309 13.54 -11.85 -6.83
N ASP A 310 13.01 -13.07 -6.85
CA ASP A 310 11.72 -13.37 -7.43
C ASP A 310 10.57 -12.92 -6.55
N ASP A 311 10.75 -12.84 -5.23
CA ASP A 311 9.78 -12.20 -4.34
C ASP A 311 9.69 -10.69 -4.63
N VAL A 312 10.83 -10.03 -4.86
CA VAL A 312 10.84 -8.61 -5.28
C VAL A 312 10.13 -8.45 -6.63
N ARG A 313 10.39 -9.33 -7.61
CA ARG A 313 9.68 -9.33 -8.90
C ARG A 313 8.18 -9.58 -8.74
N ALA A 314 7.77 -10.50 -7.87
CA ALA A 314 6.37 -10.80 -7.57
C ALA A 314 5.65 -9.56 -7.05
N LEU A 315 6.26 -8.87 -6.08
CA LEU A 315 5.74 -7.63 -5.53
C LEU A 315 5.68 -6.51 -6.58
N CYS A 316 6.69 -6.39 -7.45
CA CYS A 316 6.66 -5.44 -8.57
C CYS A 316 5.52 -5.73 -9.55
N ILE A 317 5.32 -7.00 -9.92
CA ILE A 317 4.21 -7.43 -10.80
C ILE A 317 2.88 -7.08 -10.15
N GLY A 318 2.67 -7.46 -8.88
CA GLY A 318 1.47 -7.06 -8.16
C GLY A 318 1.30 -5.54 -8.13
N ALA A 319 2.37 -4.79 -7.89
CA ALA A 319 2.33 -3.34 -7.81
C ALA A 319 1.93 -2.67 -9.13
N PHE A 320 2.48 -3.10 -10.28
CA PHE A 320 2.19 -2.48 -11.58
C PHE A 320 0.74 -2.62 -12.05
N TRP A 321 0.01 -3.65 -11.60
CA TRP A 321 -1.31 -4.00 -12.14
C TRP A 321 -2.45 -4.10 -11.12
N LEU A 322 -2.18 -4.39 -9.84
CA LEU A 322 -3.22 -4.58 -8.83
C LEU A 322 -3.51 -3.27 -8.08
N ALA A 323 -4.54 -2.54 -8.53
CA ALA A 323 -4.83 -1.17 -8.09
C ALA A 323 -4.92 -1.00 -6.56
N ASP A 324 -5.63 -1.89 -5.86
CA ASP A 324 -5.96 -1.76 -4.42
C ASP A 324 -4.74 -1.85 -3.50
N VAL A 325 -3.73 -2.60 -3.92
CA VAL A 325 -2.54 -2.91 -3.11
C VAL A 325 -1.25 -2.33 -3.70
N SER A 326 -1.34 -1.70 -4.88
CA SER A 326 -0.21 -1.24 -5.68
C SER A 326 0.85 -0.46 -4.90
N TRP A 327 0.44 0.58 -4.17
CA TRP A 327 1.35 1.41 -3.38
C TRP A 327 2.02 0.65 -2.22
N LYS A 328 1.26 -0.20 -1.51
CA LYS A 328 1.79 -0.99 -0.39
C LYS A 328 2.83 -1.98 -0.88
N LEU A 329 2.54 -2.68 -1.99
CA LEU A 329 3.46 -3.62 -2.62
C LEU A 329 4.71 -2.92 -3.15
N SER A 330 4.57 -1.73 -3.76
CA SER A 330 5.71 -0.92 -4.20
C SER A 330 6.64 -0.58 -3.03
N GLY A 331 6.11 -0.01 -1.94
CA GLY A 331 6.91 0.32 -0.76
C GLY A 331 7.58 -0.91 -0.13
N TYR A 332 6.88 -2.04 -0.08
CA TYR A 332 7.42 -3.29 0.43
C TYR A 332 8.56 -3.84 -0.46
N ALA A 333 8.39 -3.82 -1.78
CA ALA A 333 9.41 -4.22 -2.74
C ALA A 333 10.68 -3.35 -2.63
N VAL A 334 10.51 -2.02 -2.50
CA VAL A 334 11.63 -1.07 -2.30
C VAL A 334 12.39 -1.39 -1.01
N ARG A 335 11.67 -1.71 0.07
CA ARG A 335 12.28 -2.08 1.36
C ARG A 335 13.19 -3.31 1.21
N ILE A 336 12.66 -4.39 0.65
CA ILE A 336 13.43 -5.63 0.42
C ILE A 336 14.61 -5.38 -0.50
N ALA A 337 14.41 -4.65 -1.61
CA ALA A 337 15.47 -4.34 -2.56
C ALA A 337 16.61 -3.53 -1.91
N THR A 338 16.27 -2.61 -1.02
CA THR A 338 17.25 -1.81 -0.28
C THR A 338 18.02 -2.67 0.72
N GLU A 339 17.35 -3.55 1.46
CA GLU A 339 17.98 -4.51 2.38
C GLU A 339 18.96 -5.45 1.66
N ARG A 340 18.69 -5.77 0.40
CA ARG A 340 19.57 -6.57 -0.46
C ARG A 340 20.60 -5.75 -1.26
N ASN A 341 20.75 -4.47 -0.94
CA ASN A 341 21.73 -3.56 -1.54
C ASN A 341 21.63 -3.38 -3.07
N LEU A 342 20.43 -3.55 -3.66
CA LEU A 342 20.25 -3.44 -5.12
C LEU A 342 20.70 -2.08 -5.68
N HIS A 343 20.52 -1.02 -4.89
CA HIS A 343 20.96 0.34 -5.18
C HIS A 343 22.47 0.49 -5.42
N GLN A 344 23.30 -0.43 -4.91
CA GLN A 344 24.76 -0.36 -5.01
C GLN A 344 25.31 -1.06 -6.25
N PHE A 345 24.54 -1.95 -6.88
CA PHE A 345 25.03 -2.81 -7.96
C PHE A 345 25.25 -2.10 -9.29
N TYR A 346 24.77 -0.85 -9.45
CA TYR A 346 25.01 -0.04 -10.64
C TYR A 346 26.51 0.03 -11.02
N ARG A 347 27.41 0.27 -10.05
CA ARG A 347 28.85 0.37 -10.35
C ARG A 347 29.42 -0.94 -10.91
N LYS A 348 29.04 -2.06 -10.31
CA LYS A 348 29.47 -3.40 -10.74
C LYS A 348 28.87 -3.77 -12.10
N ALA A 349 27.64 -3.34 -12.37
CA ALA A 349 26.98 -3.53 -13.66
C ALA A 349 27.68 -2.76 -14.80
N VAL A 350 28.06 -1.50 -14.56
CA VAL A 350 28.82 -0.68 -15.52
C VAL A 350 30.23 -1.25 -15.76
N ALA A 351 30.84 -1.86 -14.74
CA ALA A 351 32.11 -2.57 -14.87
C ALA A 351 32.02 -3.89 -15.67
N GLY A 352 30.81 -4.32 -16.06
CA GLY A 352 30.61 -5.41 -17.02
C GLY A 352 30.08 -6.72 -16.45
N SER A 353 29.83 -6.85 -15.14
CA SER A 353 29.30 -8.10 -14.57
C SER A 353 27.85 -8.35 -15.00
N PRO A 354 27.53 -9.52 -15.60
CA PRO A 354 26.19 -9.81 -16.10
C PRO A 354 25.15 -10.00 -15.00
N GLU A 355 25.50 -10.63 -13.87
CA GLU A 355 24.59 -10.84 -12.74
C GLU A 355 24.16 -9.50 -12.12
N HIS A 356 25.12 -8.59 -11.96
CA HIS A 356 24.88 -7.25 -11.43
C HIS A 356 24.06 -6.37 -12.37
N LYS A 357 24.08 -6.63 -13.70
CA LYS A 357 23.21 -5.92 -14.66
C LYS A 357 21.74 -6.21 -14.41
N GLU A 358 21.37 -7.46 -14.15
CA GLU A 358 19.97 -7.82 -13.83
C GLU A 358 19.50 -7.18 -12.52
N GLN A 359 20.37 -7.15 -11.51
CA GLN A 359 20.05 -6.51 -10.23
C GLN A 359 19.91 -4.98 -10.37
N ALA A 360 20.81 -4.34 -11.14
CA ALA A 360 20.72 -2.91 -11.44
C ALA A 360 19.46 -2.58 -12.26
N ARG A 361 19.11 -3.42 -13.25
CA ARG A 361 17.86 -3.28 -14.01
C ARG A 361 16.65 -3.33 -13.09
N LEU A 362 16.60 -4.29 -12.15
CA LEU A 362 15.51 -4.38 -11.19
C LEU A 362 15.43 -3.15 -10.29
N TRP A 363 16.56 -2.55 -9.93
CA TRP A 363 16.60 -1.28 -9.20
C TRP A 363 16.00 -0.10 -9.98
N TYR A 364 16.36 0.08 -11.25
CA TYR A 364 15.79 1.14 -12.10
C TYR A 364 14.30 0.93 -12.38
N LEU A 365 13.87 -0.33 -12.47
CA LEU A 365 12.47 -0.71 -12.56
C LEU A 365 11.70 -0.30 -11.30
N LEU A 366 12.24 -0.60 -10.12
CA LEU A 366 11.66 -0.20 -8.83
C LEU A 366 11.60 1.31 -8.67
N TYR A 367 12.65 2.03 -9.08
CA TYR A 367 12.65 3.49 -9.14
C TYR A 367 11.46 4.00 -9.95
N THR A 368 11.28 3.46 -11.16
CA THR A 368 10.19 3.89 -12.04
C THR A 368 8.82 3.53 -11.47
N LEU A 369 8.64 2.31 -10.95
CA LEU A 369 7.42 1.85 -10.28
C LEU A 369 7.01 2.77 -9.13
N GLU A 370 7.97 3.07 -8.25
CA GLU A 370 7.73 3.89 -7.07
C GLU A 370 7.37 5.32 -7.48
N HIS A 371 8.04 5.87 -8.48
CA HIS A 371 7.77 7.22 -8.98
C HIS A 371 6.45 7.35 -9.75
N HIS A 372 6.04 6.31 -10.50
CA HIS A 372 4.71 6.24 -11.11
C HIS A 372 3.63 6.53 -10.07
N PHE A 373 3.76 5.89 -8.91
CA PHE A 373 2.80 6.04 -7.84
C PHE A 373 3.05 7.26 -6.95
N SER A 374 4.29 7.66 -6.68
CA SER A 374 4.56 8.90 -5.96
C SER A 374 3.88 10.09 -6.64
N ILE A 375 3.94 10.16 -7.97
CA ILE A 375 3.28 11.22 -8.74
C ILE A 375 1.77 10.99 -8.86
N ALA A 376 1.31 9.76 -9.14
CA ALA A 376 -0.12 9.47 -9.26
C ALA A 376 -0.87 9.67 -7.93
N TYR A 377 -0.22 9.38 -6.80
CA TYR A 377 -0.69 9.57 -5.43
C TYR A 377 -0.14 10.85 -4.78
N GLY A 378 0.57 11.71 -5.53
CA GLY A 378 1.16 13.00 -5.11
C GLY A 378 1.74 12.97 -3.69
N ARG A 379 2.45 11.89 -3.41
CA ARG A 379 3.21 11.64 -2.19
C ARG A 379 4.69 11.81 -2.53
N PRO A 380 5.54 12.19 -1.58
CA PRO A 380 6.97 12.25 -1.84
C PRO A 380 7.52 10.85 -2.17
N PRO A 381 8.45 10.74 -3.14
CA PRO A 381 9.03 9.47 -3.50
C PRO A 381 9.94 8.95 -2.38
N ILE A 382 9.97 7.62 -2.22
CA ILE A 382 10.82 6.91 -1.25
C ILE A 382 12.25 6.78 -1.77
N ILE A 383 12.41 6.49 -3.07
CA ILE A 383 13.75 6.40 -3.67
C ILE A 383 14.18 7.81 -4.07
N HIS A 384 15.33 8.26 -3.58
CA HIS A 384 15.86 9.58 -3.91
C HIS A 384 16.85 9.54 -5.09
N GLU A 385 17.08 10.69 -5.71
CA GLU A 385 18.17 10.84 -6.68
C GLU A 385 19.52 10.60 -6.00
N ASP A 386 20.20 9.51 -6.38
CA ASP A 386 21.56 9.21 -5.98
C ASP A 386 22.50 9.21 -7.20
N VAL A 387 23.76 8.82 -7.00
CA VAL A 387 24.76 8.73 -8.08
C VAL A 387 24.34 7.71 -9.16
N ALA A 388 23.64 6.64 -8.79
CA ALA A 388 23.21 5.61 -9.74
C ALA A 388 22.02 6.09 -10.58
N ILE A 389 21.06 6.81 -9.97
CA ILE A 389 19.93 7.43 -10.68
C ILE A 389 20.41 8.56 -11.57
N THR A 390 21.22 9.49 -11.05
CA THR A 390 21.71 10.65 -11.81
C THR A 390 22.56 10.25 -13.02
N ASN A 391 23.35 9.19 -12.89
CA ASN A 391 24.22 8.71 -13.98
C ASN A 391 23.62 7.53 -14.75
N HIS A 392 22.29 7.35 -14.72
CA HIS A 392 21.63 6.23 -15.39
C HIS A 392 21.96 6.14 -16.90
N ASN A 393 22.24 7.28 -17.55
CA ASN A 393 22.62 7.32 -18.96
C ASN A 393 23.91 6.55 -19.28
N THR A 394 24.85 6.46 -18.33
CA THR A 394 26.07 5.65 -18.50
C THR A 394 25.75 4.18 -18.67
N PHE A 395 24.71 3.67 -18.00
CA PHE A 395 24.23 2.30 -18.19
C PHE A 395 23.80 2.05 -19.64
N THR A 396 23.20 3.06 -20.30
CA THR A 396 22.74 2.96 -21.69
C THR A 396 23.87 2.95 -22.73
N GLN A 397 25.11 3.25 -22.33
CA GLN A 397 26.29 3.26 -23.21
C GLN A 397 27.03 1.92 -23.21
N VAL A 398 26.66 0.99 -22.33
CA VAL A 398 27.28 -0.34 -22.25
C VAL A 398 26.93 -1.17 -23.50
N GLN A 399 27.88 -1.96 -23.99
CA GLN A 399 27.84 -2.68 -25.28
C GLN A 399 26.74 -3.77 -25.41
N SER A 400 25.87 -3.93 -24.41
CA SER A 400 24.85 -4.99 -24.30
C SER A 400 23.44 -4.48 -23.93
N VAL A 401 23.12 -3.22 -24.25
CA VAL A 401 21.85 -2.59 -23.86
C VAL A 401 20.73 -3.00 -24.80
N SER A 402 19.64 -3.54 -24.25
CA SER A 402 18.45 -3.93 -25.00
C SER A 402 17.51 -2.74 -25.29
N GLN A 403 16.55 -2.91 -26.20
CA GLN A 403 15.48 -1.92 -26.40
C GLN A 403 14.62 -1.75 -25.14
N GLY A 404 14.45 -2.83 -24.35
CA GLY A 404 13.82 -2.78 -23.04
C GLY A 404 14.55 -1.84 -22.08
N ASP A 405 15.88 -1.96 -22.00
CA ASP A 405 16.73 -1.11 -21.16
C ASP A 405 16.63 0.37 -21.57
N LEU A 406 16.71 0.68 -22.87
CA LEU A 406 16.55 2.06 -23.35
C LEU A 406 15.19 2.64 -22.96
N ARG A 407 14.12 1.85 -23.10
CA ARG A 407 12.78 2.28 -22.75
C ARG A 407 12.63 2.49 -21.24
N LEU A 408 13.23 1.64 -20.40
CA LEU A 408 13.27 1.82 -18.95
C LEU A 408 14.02 3.10 -18.59
N HIS A 409 15.21 3.32 -19.13
CA HIS A 409 15.99 4.52 -18.84
C HIS A 409 15.35 5.81 -19.36
N SER A 410 14.57 5.75 -20.45
CA SER A 410 13.75 6.90 -20.87
C SER A 410 12.71 7.29 -19.81
N GLN A 411 12.17 6.31 -19.08
CA GLN A 411 11.25 6.59 -17.97
C GLN A 411 12.01 7.12 -16.76
N VAL A 412 13.15 6.52 -16.39
CA VAL A 412 14.00 7.03 -15.30
C VAL A 412 14.29 8.53 -15.49
N ASP A 413 14.73 8.92 -16.69
CA ASP A 413 15.04 10.32 -17.01
C ASP A 413 13.81 11.25 -16.90
N LEU A 414 12.64 10.79 -17.38
CA LEU A 414 11.39 11.53 -17.23
C LEU A 414 11.03 11.76 -15.75
N PHE A 415 11.16 10.71 -14.94
CA PHE A 415 10.77 10.73 -13.54
C PHE A 415 11.74 11.54 -12.67
N ILE A 416 13.01 11.70 -13.08
CA ILE A 416 13.91 12.70 -12.48
C ILE A 416 13.32 14.11 -12.67
N ILE A 417 12.89 14.47 -13.89
CA ILE A 417 12.29 15.78 -14.16
C ILE A 417 10.99 15.97 -13.36
N LEU A 418 10.09 14.98 -13.39
CA LEU A 418 8.81 15.05 -12.69
C LEU A 418 8.96 15.13 -11.16
N THR A 419 9.94 14.44 -10.58
CA THR A 419 10.23 14.54 -9.14
C THR A 419 10.77 15.92 -8.77
N ARG A 420 11.61 16.54 -9.62
CA ARG A 420 12.07 17.91 -9.42
C ARG A 420 10.92 18.92 -9.51
N ILE A 421 9.98 18.72 -10.44
CA ILE A 421 8.73 19.50 -10.52
C ILE A 421 7.92 19.33 -9.22
N TYR A 422 7.76 18.11 -8.72
CA TYR A 422 7.07 17.83 -7.46
C TYR A 422 7.70 18.59 -6.28
N PHE A 423 9.02 18.54 -6.12
CA PHE A 423 9.70 19.27 -5.04
C PHE A 423 9.70 20.79 -5.23
N ALA A 424 9.61 21.28 -6.48
CA ALA A 424 9.54 22.71 -6.77
C ALA A 424 8.19 23.32 -6.39
N PHE A 425 7.08 22.62 -6.63
CA PHE A 425 5.73 23.18 -6.46
C PHE A 425 4.90 22.50 -5.37
N GLY A 426 5.32 21.34 -4.86
CA GLY A 426 4.58 20.54 -3.86
C GLY A 426 3.26 19.97 -4.38
N PRO A 427 2.55 19.14 -3.59
CA PRO A 427 1.25 18.56 -3.94
C PRO A 427 0.04 19.42 -3.52
N ASP A 428 0.27 20.51 -2.77
CA ASP A 428 -0.80 21.30 -2.18
C ASP A 428 -1.54 22.13 -3.24
N VAL A 429 -2.83 21.81 -3.45
CA VAL A 429 -3.71 22.47 -4.42
C VAL A 429 -4.29 23.81 -3.94
N ASP A 430 -4.20 24.05 -2.62
CA ASP A 430 -4.64 25.27 -1.95
C ASP A 430 -3.51 26.29 -1.83
N LEU A 431 -2.27 25.88 -2.11
CA LEU A 431 -1.14 26.78 -2.22
C LEU A 431 -1.01 27.35 -3.64
N GLU A 432 -1.22 28.66 -3.77
CA GLU A 432 -1.05 29.37 -5.04
C GLU A 432 0.43 29.41 -5.43
N VAL A 433 0.75 28.97 -6.66
CA VAL A 433 2.08 29.18 -7.25
C VAL A 433 2.19 30.65 -7.67
N PRO A 434 3.12 31.43 -7.08
CA PRO A 434 3.27 32.84 -7.41
C PRO A 434 3.84 33.01 -8.83
N GLU A 435 3.51 34.12 -9.49
CA GLU A 435 3.96 34.37 -10.87
C GLU A 435 5.48 34.50 -10.99
N SER A 436 6.18 34.82 -9.89
CA SER A 436 7.65 34.82 -9.84
C SER A 436 8.27 33.44 -10.12
N GLU A 437 7.53 32.36 -9.87
CA GLU A 437 7.98 30.97 -10.10
C GLU A 437 7.61 30.47 -11.51
N PHE A 438 6.87 31.24 -12.30
CA PHE A 438 6.48 30.86 -13.66
C PHE A 438 7.65 30.64 -14.63
N PRO A 439 8.78 31.37 -14.55
CA PRO A 439 9.96 31.03 -15.35
C PRO A 439 10.48 29.61 -15.07
N LYS A 440 10.31 29.10 -13.85
CA LYS A 440 10.67 27.72 -13.48
C LYS A 440 9.75 26.71 -14.14
N ILE A 441 8.46 27.03 -14.28
CA ILE A 441 7.52 26.23 -15.08
C ILE A 441 7.99 26.15 -16.54
N ASP A 442 8.38 27.29 -17.12
CA ASP A 442 8.84 27.32 -18.52
C ASP A 442 10.15 26.53 -18.71
N GLN A 443 11.06 26.61 -17.73
CA GLN A 443 12.28 25.80 -17.72
C GLN A 443 11.96 24.29 -17.75
N TYR A 444 11.06 23.82 -16.88
CA TYR A 444 10.69 22.41 -16.88
C TYR A 444 9.93 21.99 -18.16
N ASP A 445 9.14 22.88 -18.77
CA ASP A 445 8.47 22.59 -20.05
C ASP A 445 9.50 22.37 -21.18
N LEU A 446 10.61 23.13 -21.16
CA LEU A 446 11.76 22.93 -22.04
C LEU A 446 12.47 21.61 -21.76
N GLU A 447 12.77 21.30 -20.49
CA GLU A 447 13.41 20.04 -20.10
C GLU A 447 12.58 18.81 -20.54
N LEU A 448 11.25 18.87 -20.44
CA LEU A 448 10.35 17.83 -20.97
C LEU A 448 10.43 17.72 -22.50
N GLY A 449 10.59 18.85 -23.20
CA GLY A 449 10.79 18.89 -24.65
C GLY A 449 12.12 18.28 -25.09
N ASP A 450 13.18 18.58 -24.36
CA ASP A 450 14.53 18.03 -24.57
C ASP A 450 14.54 16.52 -24.32
N TRP A 451 13.91 16.07 -23.23
CA TRP A 451 13.70 14.65 -22.93
C TRP A 451 13.03 13.93 -24.10
N LYS A 452 11.89 14.43 -24.58
CA LYS A 452 11.19 13.82 -25.72
C LYS A 452 12.08 13.75 -26.95
N SER A 453 12.80 14.82 -27.27
CA SER A 453 13.65 14.92 -28.45
C SER A 453 14.88 14.01 -28.38
N ALA A 454 15.43 13.81 -27.19
CA ALA A 454 16.57 12.93 -26.94
C ALA A 454 16.21 11.45 -27.02
N TRP A 455 15.04 11.06 -26.50
CA TRP A 455 14.66 9.64 -26.38
C TRP A 455 13.88 9.10 -27.57
N LEU A 456 13.03 9.90 -28.22
CA LEU A 456 12.19 9.41 -29.31
C LEU A 456 13.00 8.74 -30.46
N PRO A 457 14.15 9.27 -30.91
CA PRO A 457 14.93 8.63 -31.98
C PRO A 457 15.65 7.34 -31.55
N ARG A 458 15.81 7.12 -30.24
CA ARG A 458 16.54 5.97 -29.67
C ARG A 458 15.66 4.75 -29.46
N LEU A 459 14.34 4.93 -29.42
CA LEU A 459 13.36 3.89 -29.11
C LEU A 459 12.79 3.28 -30.38
N ALA A 460 12.90 1.96 -30.51
CA ALA A 460 12.33 1.21 -31.62
C ALA A 460 11.03 0.49 -31.24
N GLY A 461 10.26 0.11 -32.25
CA GLY A 461 9.13 -0.80 -32.08
C GLY A 461 9.60 -2.20 -31.71
N SER A 462 8.69 -3.00 -31.15
CA SER A 462 8.95 -4.40 -30.80
C SER A 462 7.99 -5.32 -31.55
N ARG A 463 8.42 -6.55 -31.81
CA ARG A 463 7.59 -7.58 -32.46
C ARG A 463 6.33 -7.92 -31.65
N HIS A 464 6.37 -7.76 -30.33
CA HIS A 464 5.26 -8.13 -29.44
C HIS A 464 4.28 -6.97 -29.21
N VAL A 465 4.81 -5.74 -29.09
CA VAL A 465 4.01 -4.55 -28.70
C VAL A 465 3.93 -3.49 -29.80
N GLY A 466 4.40 -3.79 -31.02
CA GLY A 466 4.31 -2.89 -32.17
C GLY A 466 5.03 -1.56 -31.95
N ALA A 467 4.35 -0.46 -32.33
CA ALA A 467 4.82 0.90 -32.18
C ALA A 467 4.70 1.47 -30.76
N TYR A 468 4.10 0.74 -29.82
CA TYR A 468 3.83 1.21 -28.46
C TYR A 468 5.02 1.89 -27.77
N PRO A 469 6.27 1.36 -27.81
CA PRO A 469 7.41 1.93 -27.07
C PRO A 469 7.67 3.42 -27.33
N TYR A 470 7.68 3.84 -28.59
CA TYR A 470 7.95 5.22 -28.97
C TYR A 470 6.68 6.07 -29.07
N LYS A 471 5.50 5.45 -29.31
CA LYS A 471 4.21 6.16 -29.25
C LYS A 471 3.83 6.57 -27.83
N ALA A 472 4.15 5.74 -26.84
CA ALA A 472 3.92 6.05 -25.43
C ALA A 472 4.69 7.32 -24.98
N VAL A 473 5.84 7.63 -25.58
CA VAL A 473 6.61 8.87 -25.30
C VAL A 473 5.77 10.12 -25.52
N TYR A 474 4.96 10.16 -26.59
CA TYR A 474 4.07 11.31 -26.84
C TYR A 474 3.04 11.45 -25.73
N MET A 475 2.46 10.33 -25.30
CA MET A 475 1.46 10.32 -24.23
C MET A 475 2.06 10.79 -22.89
N HIS A 476 3.23 10.26 -22.52
CA HIS A 476 3.97 10.72 -21.34
C HIS A 476 4.33 12.20 -21.43
N TYR A 477 4.86 12.67 -22.56
CA TYR A 477 5.19 14.08 -22.78
C TYR A 477 3.98 15.00 -22.55
N HIS A 478 2.85 14.69 -23.21
CA HIS A 478 1.64 15.52 -23.07
C HIS A 478 1.09 15.47 -21.64
N PHE A 479 1.10 14.30 -21.00
CA PHE A 479 0.64 14.18 -19.62
C PHE A 479 1.53 14.94 -18.62
N SER A 480 2.85 14.86 -18.76
CA SER A 480 3.80 15.60 -17.93
C SER A 480 3.61 17.12 -18.06
N ARG A 481 3.34 17.61 -19.28
CA ARG A 481 3.02 19.03 -19.51
C ARG A 481 1.68 19.43 -18.90
N LEU A 482 0.67 18.55 -18.93
CA LEU A 482 -0.59 18.75 -18.23
C LEU A 482 -0.32 18.91 -16.72
N GLN A 483 0.40 17.97 -16.11
CA GLN A 483 0.72 18.03 -14.68
C GLN A 483 1.46 19.32 -14.31
N LEU A 484 2.53 19.64 -15.04
CA LEU A 484 3.35 20.83 -14.84
C LEU A 484 2.53 22.12 -14.96
N ASN A 485 1.76 22.28 -16.04
CA ASN A 485 1.04 23.54 -16.29
C ASN A 485 -0.24 23.68 -15.46
N SER A 486 -0.81 22.57 -14.99
CA SER A 486 -2.00 22.59 -14.13
C SER A 486 -1.75 23.24 -12.76
N VAL A 487 -0.49 23.32 -12.31
CA VAL A 487 -0.15 24.02 -11.05
C VAL A 487 -0.54 25.51 -11.10
N ALA A 488 -0.63 26.09 -12.30
CA ALA A 488 -1.09 27.46 -12.49
C ALA A 488 -2.58 27.65 -12.13
N LEU A 489 -3.36 26.58 -12.03
CA LEU A 489 -4.80 26.60 -11.70
C LEU A 489 -5.09 26.42 -10.20
N ARG A 490 -4.08 26.19 -9.36
CA ARG A 490 -4.22 26.07 -7.90
C ARG A 490 -4.85 27.32 -7.30
N THR A 491 -5.72 27.16 -6.31
CA THR A 491 -6.58 28.22 -5.71
C THR A 491 -7.65 28.86 -6.61
N TYR A 492 -7.61 28.68 -7.93
CA TYR A 492 -8.65 29.19 -8.85
C TYR A 492 -9.86 28.27 -8.98
N HIS A 493 -9.86 27.18 -8.21
CA HIS A 493 -10.86 26.14 -8.25
C HIS A 493 -12.09 26.41 -7.38
N SER A 494 -11.95 27.25 -6.36
CA SER A 494 -13.03 27.59 -5.44
C SER A 494 -14.14 28.36 -6.17
N SER A 495 -15.39 27.93 -5.99
CA SER A 495 -16.58 28.62 -6.49
C SER A 495 -16.74 30.04 -5.92
N ILE A 496 -16.11 30.31 -4.78
CA ILE A 496 -16.14 31.60 -4.07
C ILE A 496 -15.01 32.53 -4.55
N SER A 497 -14.01 32.00 -5.26
CA SER A 497 -12.92 32.82 -5.81
C SER A 497 -13.41 33.63 -7.01
N SER A 498 -13.52 34.94 -6.84
CA SER A 498 -13.82 35.92 -7.89
C SER A 498 -12.55 36.61 -8.45
N ARG A 499 -11.37 36.00 -8.25
CA ARG A 499 -10.09 36.59 -8.69
C ARG A 499 -9.96 36.58 -10.21
N VAL A 500 -9.53 37.71 -10.76
CA VAL A 500 -9.22 37.80 -12.19
C VAL A 500 -7.91 37.07 -12.46
N MET A 501 -7.94 36.11 -13.39
CA MET A 501 -6.76 35.37 -13.82
C MET A 501 -5.85 36.24 -14.68
N SER A 502 -4.58 36.34 -14.32
CA SER A 502 -3.58 37.08 -15.09
C SER A 502 -3.34 36.46 -16.48
N PRO A 503 -2.82 37.23 -17.45
CA PRO A 503 -2.49 36.71 -18.78
C PRO A 503 -1.49 35.54 -18.74
N GLU A 504 -0.48 35.63 -17.87
CA GLU A 504 0.56 34.60 -17.74
C GLU A 504 0.03 33.30 -17.12
N ARG A 505 -0.89 33.40 -16.16
CA ARG A 505 -1.57 32.23 -15.58
C ARG A 505 -2.52 31.61 -16.60
N ARG A 506 -3.27 32.43 -17.33
CA ARG A 506 -4.17 31.99 -18.41
C ARG A 506 -3.42 31.25 -19.52
N LYS A 507 -2.24 31.73 -19.91
CA LYS A 507 -1.37 31.05 -20.90
C LYS A 507 -1.08 29.60 -20.47
N ARG A 508 -0.65 29.39 -19.23
CA ARG A 508 -0.33 28.06 -18.68
C ARG A 508 -1.57 27.18 -18.51
N ALA A 509 -2.69 27.75 -18.06
CA ALA A 509 -3.97 27.05 -18.03
C ALA A 509 -4.37 26.50 -19.42
N ASN A 510 -4.22 27.30 -20.47
CA ASN A 510 -4.49 26.85 -21.84
C ASN A 510 -3.50 25.78 -22.31
N ILE A 511 -2.22 25.83 -21.91
CA ILE A 511 -1.26 24.76 -22.17
C ILE A 511 -1.69 23.46 -21.49
N ALA A 512 -2.16 23.53 -20.24
CA ALA A 512 -2.67 22.36 -19.51
C ALA A 512 -3.88 21.74 -20.23
N ILE A 513 -4.87 22.55 -20.65
CA ILE A 513 -6.04 22.10 -21.42
C ILE A 513 -5.62 21.42 -22.73
N ASN A 514 -4.76 22.07 -23.53
CA ASN A 514 -4.27 21.50 -24.78
C ASN A 514 -3.48 20.20 -24.55
N SER A 515 -2.73 20.11 -23.46
CA SER A 515 -1.96 18.92 -23.10
C SER A 515 -2.86 17.77 -22.66
N ALA A 516 -3.95 18.04 -21.93
CA ALA A 516 -4.97 17.03 -21.62
C ALA A 516 -5.66 16.51 -22.88
N ILE A 517 -6.06 17.40 -23.79
CA ILE A 517 -6.64 17.03 -25.09
C ILE A 517 -5.66 16.16 -25.87
N ALA A 518 -4.40 16.58 -26.01
CA ALA A 518 -3.38 15.83 -26.72
C ALA A 518 -3.10 14.46 -26.10
N THR A 519 -3.13 14.35 -24.76
CA THR A 519 -2.99 13.06 -24.06
C THR A 519 -4.09 12.08 -24.46
N LEU A 520 -5.35 12.54 -24.50
CA LEU A 520 -6.49 11.71 -24.91
C LEU A 520 -6.48 11.40 -26.41
N GLN A 521 -6.09 12.36 -27.25
CA GLN A 521 -5.97 12.17 -28.70
C GLN A 521 -4.94 11.08 -29.04
N VAL A 522 -3.78 11.06 -28.38
CA VAL A 522 -2.78 9.99 -28.59
C VAL A 522 -3.39 8.61 -28.36
N CYS A 523 -4.24 8.45 -27.33
CA CYS A 523 -4.95 7.18 -27.09
C CYS A 523 -5.97 6.84 -28.19
N LEU A 524 -6.62 7.85 -28.78
CA LEU A 524 -7.64 7.65 -29.81
C LEU A 524 -7.07 7.46 -31.21
N ASP A 525 -5.92 8.06 -31.50
CA ASP A 525 -5.33 8.08 -32.84
C ASP A 525 -4.36 6.91 -33.05
N GLU A 526 -3.70 6.43 -31.98
CA GLU A 526 -2.69 5.39 -32.07
C GLU A 526 -3.25 3.99 -31.75
N ARG A 527 -3.44 3.18 -32.80
CA ARG A 527 -3.96 1.79 -32.71
C ARG A 527 -3.17 0.91 -31.74
N ASP A 528 -1.85 1.05 -31.71
CA ASP A 528 -1.00 0.23 -30.83
C ASP A 528 -1.11 0.65 -29.36
N ILE A 529 -1.44 1.92 -29.06
CA ILE A 529 -1.80 2.34 -27.70
C ILE A 529 -3.13 1.69 -27.30
N GLN A 530 -4.14 1.68 -28.17
CA GLN A 530 -5.45 1.07 -27.90
C GLN A 530 -5.37 -0.44 -27.66
N ARG A 531 -4.53 -1.14 -28.45
CA ARG A 531 -4.27 -2.57 -28.24
C ARG A 531 -3.62 -2.82 -26.88
N ALA A 532 -2.69 -1.94 -26.49
CA ALA A 532 -1.95 -2.02 -25.24
C ALA A 532 -2.78 -1.79 -23.99
N LEU A 533 -3.91 -1.06 -24.07
CA LEU A 533 -4.74 -0.71 -22.90
C LEU A 533 -5.19 -1.90 -22.03
N VAL A 534 -5.24 -3.11 -22.57
CA VAL A 534 -5.58 -4.30 -21.77
C VAL A 534 -4.37 -4.82 -20.99
N GLY A 535 -3.13 -4.58 -21.42
CA GLY A 535 -1.95 -5.18 -20.79
C GLY A 535 -0.99 -4.20 -20.11
N VAL A 536 -1.24 -2.91 -20.23
CA VAL A 536 -0.35 -1.86 -19.69
C VAL A 536 -0.48 -1.71 -18.17
N PRO A 537 0.58 -1.22 -17.49
CA PRO A 537 0.50 -0.90 -16.08
C PRO A 537 -0.52 0.21 -15.75
N LEU A 538 -0.94 0.23 -14.49
CA LEU A 538 -1.94 1.17 -13.93
C LEU A 538 -1.68 2.64 -14.27
N TYR A 539 -0.41 3.06 -14.32
CA TYR A 539 -0.04 4.45 -14.55
C TYR A 539 -0.64 5.01 -15.85
N LEU A 540 -0.70 4.22 -16.92
CA LEU A 540 -1.29 4.67 -18.19
C LEU A 540 -2.79 4.92 -18.06
N HIS A 541 -3.50 4.09 -17.30
CA HIS A 541 -4.91 4.27 -16.99
C HIS A 541 -5.14 5.53 -16.12
N SER A 542 -4.26 5.79 -15.16
CA SER A 542 -4.30 7.01 -14.35
C SER A 542 -4.12 8.26 -15.21
N MET A 543 -3.20 8.25 -16.19
CA MET A 543 -3.00 9.36 -17.13
C MET A 543 -4.26 9.69 -17.93
N ILE A 544 -4.92 8.67 -18.50
CA ILE A 544 -6.14 8.84 -19.28
C ILE A 544 -7.27 9.39 -18.40
N THR A 545 -7.44 8.80 -17.23
CA THR A 545 -8.51 9.19 -16.31
C THR A 545 -8.32 10.62 -15.83
N PHE A 546 -7.10 10.98 -15.41
CA PHE A 546 -6.79 12.34 -14.96
C PHE A 546 -7.02 13.37 -16.08
N ALA A 547 -6.55 13.11 -17.30
CA ALA A 547 -6.75 14.03 -18.42
C ALA A 547 -8.24 14.23 -18.75
N ALA A 548 -9.04 13.15 -18.75
CA ALA A 548 -10.48 13.24 -19.00
C ALA A 548 -11.23 13.98 -17.87
N VAL A 549 -10.95 13.64 -16.62
CA VAL A 549 -11.57 14.30 -15.46
C VAL A 549 -11.19 15.77 -15.40
N PHE A 550 -9.92 16.12 -15.65
CA PHE A 550 -9.46 17.49 -15.69
C PHE A 550 -10.27 18.32 -16.71
N LEU A 551 -10.45 17.80 -17.92
CA LEU A 551 -11.23 18.48 -18.96
C LEU A 551 -12.71 18.63 -18.58
N LEU A 552 -13.34 17.59 -18.02
CA LEU A 552 -14.73 17.63 -17.57
C LEU A 552 -14.93 18.68 -16.46
N LYS A 553 -14.03 18.72 -15.47
CA LYS A 553 -14.08 19.70 -14.38
C LYS A 553 -13.91 21.14 -14.89
N ILE A 554 -12.96 21.36 -15.80
CA ILE A 554 -12.74 22.67 -16.41
C ILE A 554 -13.94 23.10 -17.26
N ALA A 555 -14.53 22.18 -18.03
CA ALA A 555 -15.75 22.45 -18.80
C ALA A 555 -16.93 22.82 -17.89
N ALA A 556 -17.17 22.04 -16.83
CA ALA A 556 -18.20 22.33 -15.84
C ALA A 556 -18.01 23.72 -15.19
N LYS A 557 -16.78 24.10 -14.83
CA LYS A 557 -16.54 25.42 -14.23
C LYS A 557 -16.72 26.56 -15.21
N SER A 558 -16.38 26.35 -16.48
CA SER A 558 -16.49 27.37 -17.54
C SER A 558 -17.94 27.69 -17.89
N CYS A 559 -18.85 26.72 -17.80
CA CYS A 559 -20.27 26.89 -18.08
C CYS A 559 -21.05 27.54 -16.92
N SER A 560 -20.44 27.78 -15.75
CA SER A 560 -21.14 28.35 -14.56
C SER A 560 -21.52 29.84 -14.75
N ASN A 561 -21.47 30.32 -16.00
CA ASN A 561 -21.76 31.67 -16.47
C ASN A 561 -23.23 32.12 -16.31
N GLY A 562 -24.17 31.23 -15.94
CA GLY A 562 -25.60 31.50 -16.14
C GLY A 562 -26.51 31.67 -14.92
N LEU A 563 -26.11 31.30 -13.70
CA LEU A 563 -27.09 31.07 -12.61
C LEU A 563 -27.12 32.12 -11.49
N ASN A 564 -26.08 32.93 -11.31
CA ASN A 564 -26.09 33.92 -10.24
C ASN A 564 -26.58 35.26 -10.78
N GLY A 565 -27.87 35.56 -10.58
CA GLY A 565 -28.45 36.91 -10.70
C GLY A 565 -27.80 37.96 -9.78
N HIS A 566 -26.76 37.58 -9.03
CA HIS A 566 -25.77 38.44 -8.42
C HIS A 566 -24.45 38.20 -9.15
N GLY A 567 -23.95 39.16 -9.93
CA GLY A 567 -22.82 39.04 -10.87
C GLY A 567 -21.44 38.66 -10.31
N GLN A 568 -21.35 37.63 -9.47
CA GLN A 568 -20.11 36.98 -9.06
C GLN A 568 -19.84 35.80 -9.99
N HIS A 569 -18.98 36.04 -10.96
CA HIS A 569 -18.41 35.00 -11.79
C HIS A 569 -17.29 34.27 -11.03
N ASN A 570 -17.25 32.95 -11.13
CA ASN A 570 -16.08 32.22 -10.65
C ASN A 570 -14.84 32.58 -11.51
N SER A 571 -13.65 32.44 -10.93
CA SER A 571 -12.41 32.90 -11.57
C SER A 571 -12.13 32.21 -12.91
N ILE A 572 -12.54 30.95 -13.07
CA ILE A 572 -12.31 30.13 -14.27
C ILE A 572 -13.23 30.55 -15.43
N ALA A 573 -14.52 30.77 -15.15
CA ALA A 573 -15.49 31.25 -16.14
C ALA A 573 -15.16 32.67 -16.63
N SER A 574 -14.61 33.50 -15.73
CA SER A 574 -14.14 34.85 -16.06
C SER A 574 -12.80 34.88 -16.80
N ALA A 575 -12.06 33.78 -16.81
CA ALA A 575 -10.68 33.76 -17.29
C ALA A 575 -10.55 33.72 -18.82
N GLY A 576 -11.63 33.48 -19.57
CA GLY A 576 -11.58 33.37 -21.03
C GLY A 576 -10.66 32.22 -21.49
N LEU A 577 -10.75 31.07 -20.84
CA LEU A 577 -10.01 29.86 -21.22
C LEU A 577 -10.51 29.33 -22.58
N LEU A 578 -9.60 28.74 -23.35
CA LEU A 578 -9.90 28.17 -24.67
C LEU A 578 -10.50 26.76 -24.53
N VAL A 579 -11.69 26.67 -23.96
CA VAL A 579 -12.38 25.38 -23.73
C VAL A 579 -13.63 25.31 -24.59
N ASP A 580 -13.58 24.51 -25.64
CA ASP A 580 -14.78 24.12 -26.38
C ASP A 580 -15.43 22.93 -25.65
N ILE A 581 -16.52 23.21 -24.94
CA ILE A 581 -17.25 22.24 -24.15
C ILE A 581 -17.86 21.13 -25.04
N GLY A 582 -18.35 21.50 -26.24
CA GLY A 582 -18.89 20.53 -27.20
C GLY A 582 -17.81 19.57 -27.68
N TYR A 583 -16.61 20.09 -27.94
CA TYR A 583 -15.45 19.27 -28.27
C TYR A 583 -15.03 18.36 -27.11
N VAL A 584 -14.97 18.87 -25.87
CA VAL A 584 -14.65 18.07 -24.66
C VAL A 584 -15.63 16.92 -24.50
N ARG A 585 -16.93 17.15 -24.67
CA ARG A 585 -17.96 16.11 -24.59
C ARG A 585 -17.73 15.00 -25.61
N VAL A 586 -17.48 15.36 -26.86
CA VAL A 586 -17.21 14.37 -27.93
C VAL A 586 -15.91 13.61 -27.64
N LEU A 587 -14.86 14.31 -27.22
CA LEU A 587 -13.56 13.70 -26.94
C LEU A 587 -13.65 12.69 -25.80
N VAL A 588 -14.25 13.07 -24.66
CA VAL A 588 -14.41 12.19 -23.50
C VAL A 588 -15.40 11.05 -23.81
N GLY A 589 -16.46 11.31 -24.59
CA GLY A 589 -17.36 10.27 -25.08
C GLY A 589 -16.62 9.18 -25.88
N ARG A 590 -15.74 9.57 -26.80
CA ARG A 590 -14.88 8.62 -27.54
C ARG A 590 -13.94 7.84 -26.64
N ILE A 591 -13.40 8.47 -25.58
CA ILE A 591 -12.57 7.77 -24.58
C ILE A 591 -13.40 6.75 -23.79
N VAL A 592 -14.62 7.08 -23.40
CA VAL A 592 -15.54 6.15 -22.74
C VAL A 592 -15.82 4.94 -23.64
N GLU A 593 -16.13 5.16 -24.92
CA GLU A 593 -16.35 4.09 -25.90
C GLU A 593 -15.12 3.20 -26.06
N MET A 594 -13.93 3.80 -26.18
CA MET A 594 -12.65 3.08 -26.25
C MET A 594 -12.41 2.24 -24.98
N MET A 595 -12.72 2.77 -23.79
CA MET A 595 -12.56 2.03 -22.53
C MET A 595 -13.58 0.88 -22.39
N VAL A 596 -14.80 1.04 -22.91
CA VAL A 596 -15.78 -0.05 -23.00
C VAL A 596 -15.27 -1.15 -23.93
N GLU A 597 -14.74 -0.80 -25.10
CA GLU A 597 -14.19 -1.79 -26.02
C GLU A 597 -12.97 -2.50 -25.43
N CYS A 598 -12.13 -1.77 -24.69
CA CYS A 598 -11.03 -2.35 -23.91
C CYS A 598 -11.55 -3.34 -22.85
N SER A 599 -12.62 -2.98 -22.13
CA SER A 599 -13.13 -3.78 -21.03
C SER A 599 -13.69 -5.13 -21.50
N ARG A 600 -14.27 -5.20 -22.70
CA ARG A 600 -14.76 -6.46 -23.29
C ARG A 600 -13.65 -7.50 -23.54
N ARG A 601 -12.39 -7.06 -23.59
CA ARG A 601 -11.21 -7.91 -23.84
C ARG A 601 -10.47 -8.29 -22.55
N ALA A 602 -10.96 -7.88 -21.38
CA ALA A 602 -10.34 -8.12 -20.08
C ALA A 602 -11.32 -8.81 -19.13
N SER A 603 -10.87 -9.14 -17.91
CA SER A 603 -11.77 -9.62 -16.86
C SER A 603 -12.72 -8.51 -16.40
N GLU A 604 -13.90 -8.88 -15.89
CA GLU A 604 -14.85 -7.92 -15.29
C GLU A 604 -14.25 -7.15 -14.09
N ARG A 605 -13.22 -7.72 -13.45
CA ARG A 605 -12.45 -7.09 -12.37
C ARG A 605 -11.46 -6.04 -12.86
N HIS A 606 -11.23 -5.93 -14.18
CA HIS A 606 -10.25 -5.03 -14.75
C HIS A 606 -10.69 -3.56 -14.63
N LEU A 607 -9.71 -2.69 -14.35
CA LEU A 607 -9.95 -1.27 -14.07
C LEU A 607 -10.65 -0.51 -15.20
N SER A 608 -10.50 -0.96 -16.46
CA SER A 608 -11.18 -0.35 -17.62
C SER A 608 -12.70 -0.29 -17.46
N HIS A 609 -13.33 -1.27 -16.80
CA HIS A 609 -14.77 -1.26 -16.53
C HIS A 609 -15.15 -0.07 -15.63
N HIS A 610 -14.38 0.13 -14.57
CA HIS A 610 -14.60 1.21 -13.60
C HIS A 610 -14.33 2.58 -14.22
N ILE A 611 -13.27 2.73 -15.01
CA ILE A 611 -12.95 3.97 -15.72
C ILE A 611 -14.07 4.33 -16.71
N ALA A 612 -14.51 3.37 -17.53
CA ALA A 612 -15.60 3.59 -18.49
C ALA A 612 -16.89 4.04 -17.78
N ARG A 613 -17.28 3.37 -16.69
CA ARG A 613 -18.47 3.70 -15.91
C ARG A 613 -18.35 5.07 -15.23
N GLY A 614 -17.23 5.35 -14.57
CA GLY A 614 -16.98 6.60 -13.86
C GLY A 614 -16.98 7.80 -14.81
N LEU A 615 -16.22 7.74 -15.90
CA LEU A 615 -16.18 8.81 -16.90
C LEU A 615 -17.54 9.02 -17.59
N ARG A 616 -18.30 7.94 -17.86
CA ARG A 616 -19.66 8.06 -18.40
C ARG A 616 -20.59 8.81 -17.44
N LYS A 617 -20.56 8.47 -16.14
CA LYS A 617 -21.38 9.14 -15.12
C LYS A 617 -21.05 10.64 -15.06
N MET A 618 -19.76 10.99 -15.04
CA MET A 618 -19.32 12.38 -15.02
C MET A 618 -19.71 13.14 -16.29
N LEU A 619 -19.63 12.49 -17.46
CA LEU A 619 -20.06 13.07 -18.74
C LEU A 619 -21.57 13.35 -18.76
N THR A 620 -22.38 12.40 -18.31
CA THR A 620 -23.84 12.59 -18.18
C THR A 620 -24.16 13.71 -17.19
N GLY A 621 -23.44 13.80 -16.06
CA GLY A 621 -23.58 14.91 -15.11
C GLY A 621 -23.33 16.27 -15.77
N LEU A 622 -22.28 16.39 -16.58
CA LEU A 622 -22.00 17.62 -17.34
C LEU A 622 -23.15 17.96 -18.31
N GLU A 623 -23.66 16.99 -19.07
CA GLU A 623 -24.77 17.19 -20.01
C GLU A 623 -26.08 17.61 -19.32
N GLU A 624 -26.39 17.01 -18.17
CA GLU A 624 -27.57 17.39 -17.38
C GLU A 624 -27.45 18.80 -16.83
N TRP A 625 -26.25 19.16 -16.38
CA TRP A 625 -25.99 20.48 -15.82
C TRP A 625 -25.97 21.58 -16.92
N GLU A 626 -25.52 21.27 -18.14
CA GLU A 626 -25.72 22.11 -19.33
C GLU A 626 -27.20 22.33 -19.65
N LYS A 627 -28.02 21.27 -19.60
CA LYS A 627 -29.47 21.38 -19.87
C LYS A 627 -30.16 22.30 -18.85
N ARG A 628 -29.73 22.24 -17.58
CA ARG A 628 -30.25 23.11 -16.51
C ARG A 628 -29.82 24.58 -16.69
N THR A 629 -28.60 24.82 -17.17
CA THR A 629 -28.06 26.18 -17.37
C THR A 629 -28.51 26.82 -18.68
N GLY A 630 -28.76 26.03 -19.73
CA GLY A 630 -29.16 26.50 -21.06
C GLY A 630 -30.65 26.82 -21.22
N ASN A 631 -31.51 26.56 -20.23
CA ASN A 631 -32.97 26.70 -20.39
C ASN A 631 -33.63 27.46 -19.22
N PRO A 632 -33.59 28.81 -19.18
CA PRO A 632 -34.24 29.59 -18.13
C PRO A 632 -35.78 29.67 -18.21
N GLN A 633 -36.42 29.10 -19.24
CA GLN A 633 -37.83 29.38 -19.57
C GLN A 633 -38.83 28.22 -19.40
N SER A 634 -38.43 27.03 -18.93
CA SER A 634 -39.39 25.92 -18.77
C SER A 634 -39.93 25.69 -17.35
N LEU A 635 -39.72 26.63 -16.42
CA LEU A 635 -40.25 26.54 -15.04
C LEU A 635 -41.36 27.55 -14.73
N ALA A 636 -41.94 28.17 -15.75
CA ALA A 636 -43.15 29.00 -15.63
C ALA A 636 -44.34 28.36 -16.37
N SER A 637 -44.76 27.18 -15.93
CA SER A 637 -46.13 26.71 -16.18
C SER A 637 -46.60 25.87 -15.01
N THR A 638 -47.08 26.55 -13.97
CA THR A 638 -48.01 25.99 -12.99
C THR A 638 -49.21 25.41 -13.74
N PRO A 639 -49.60 24.14 -13.54
CA PRO A 639 -50.93 23.70 -13.92
C PRO A 639 -51.91 24.41 -12.99
N GLN A 640 -52.78 25.25 -13.56
CA GLN A 640 -53.93 25.79 -12.84
C GLN A 640 -54.79 24.62 -12.36
N GLU A 641 -54.95 24.53 -11.04
CA GLU A 641 -56.03 23.78 -10.41
C GLU A 641 -57.37 24.34 -10.91
N THR A 642 -58.07 23.59 -11.77
CA THR A 642 -59.52 23.72 -11.91
C THR A 642 -60.18 22.80 -10.90
N SER A 643 -60.86 23.42 -9.95
CA SER A 643 -61.71 22.78 -8.94
C SER A 643 -62.75 21.86 -9.57
N SER A 644 -62.84 20.63 -9.07
CA SER A 644 -64.03 19.79 -9.21
C SER A 644 -64.34 19.13 -7.87
N LEU A 645 -65.50 19.50 -7.34
CA LEU A 645 -66.13 19.01 -6.13
C LEU A 645 -66.37 17.50 -6.25
N PHE A 646 -65.85 16.69 -5.32
CA PHE A 646 -66.53 15.52 -4.72
C PHE A 646 -65.54 14.86 -3.73
N LYS A 647 -65.84 14.92 -2.43
CA LYS A 647 -65.24 14.01 -1.44
C LYS A 647 -65.95 12.66 -1.54
N PRO A 648 -65.23 11.54 -1.36
CA PRO A 648 -65.76 10.49 -0.54
C PRO A 648 -64.84 10.07 0.61
N VAL A 649 -65.55 9.75 1.68
CA VAL A 649 -65.25 9.21 3.00
C VAL A 649 -64.22 8.06 3.00
N ILE A 650 -63.33 8.09 4.00
CA ILE A 650 -62.44 6.99 4.41
C ILE A 650 -63.27 5.94 5.17
N ILE A 651 -63.18 4.66 4.78
CA ILE A 651 -63.60 3.53 5.62
C ILE A 651 -62.34 2.74 6.02
N PRO A 652 -62.06 2.54 7.32
CA PRO A 652 -60.94 1.72 7.76
C PRO A 652 -61.35 0.25 7.89
N GLY A 653 -60.57 -0.65 7.29
CA GLY A 653 -60.67 -2.10 7.50
C GLY A 653 -61.28 -2.90 6.35
N ALA A 654 -60.44 -3.25 5.37
CA ALA A 654 -60.69 -4.41 4.49
C ALA A 654 -59.33 -5.02 4.10
N GLN A 655 -59.14 -6.28 4.45
CA GLN A 655 -58.04 -7.16 4.05
C GLN A 655 -58.62 -8.28 3.19
N VAL A 656 -57.75 -9.09 2.53
CA VAL A 656 -57.98 -10.32 1.73
C VAL A 656 -57.94 -10.07 0.21
N LEU A 657 -57.25 -10.82 -0.68
CA LEU A 657 -56.20 -11.87 -0.69
C LEU A 657 -55.95 -12.23 -2.19
N GLY A 658 -54.79 -12.85 -2.51
CA GLY A 658 -54.54 -13.63 -3.76
C GLY A 658 -53.28 -13.18 -4.54
N GLU A 659 -52.04 -13.65 -4.28
CA GLU A 659 -51.42 -14.98 -4.56
C GLU A 659 -51.36 -15.28 -6.09
N ARG A 660 -50.22 -15.49 -6.79
CA ARG A 660 -49.09 -16.42 -6.57
C ARG A 660 -47.82 -16.18 -7.44
N ASP A 661 -46.66 -16.54 -6.86
CA ASP A 661 -45.47 -17.33 -7.31
C ASP A 661 -44.62 -16.92 -8.55
N THR A 662 -43.27 -16.98 -8.61
CA THR A 662 -42.22 -17.83 -7.96
C THR A 662 -40.80 -17.18 -8.05
N ILE A 663 -40.04 -17.02 -6.95
CA ILE A 663 -38.87 -17.81 -6.43
C ILE A 663 -37.54 -17.76 -7.23
N LEU A 664 -36.49 -17.12 -6.68
CA LEU A 664 -35.26 -17.76 -6.14
C LEU A 664 -34.39 -16.75 -5.35
N ASN A 665 -34.14 -17.06 -4.07
CA ASN A 665 -33.35 -16.30 -3.10
C ASN A 665 -31.89 -16.81 -3.03
N HIS A 666 -30.95 -15.92 -2.68
CA HIS A 666 -29.61 -16.25 -2.19
C HIS A 666 -29.56 -16.20 -0.63
N PRO A 667 -28.68 -16.98 0.03
CA PRO A 667 -28.66 -17.13 1.50
C PRO A 667 -27.96 -15.96 2.23
N PRO A 668 -28.25 -15.74 3.53
CA PRO A 668 -27.64 -14.68 4.33
C PRO A 668 -26.20 -15.02 4.78
N PRO A 669 -25.34 -14.00 5.00
CA PRO A 669 -23.96 -14.22 5.42
C PRO A 669 -23.87 -14.67 6.88
N LEU A 670 -23.06 -15.70 7.12
CA LEU A 670 -22.65 -16.16 8.44
C LEU A 670 -21.60 -15.21 9.04
N LEU A 671 -21.79 -14.88 10.31
CA LEU A 671 -20.91 -14.08 11.16
C LEU A 671 -19.52 -14.70 11.31
N GLY A 672 -18.48 -13.86 11.21
CA GLY A 672 -17.22 -14.09 11.92
C GLY A 672 -15.94 -13.69 11.20
N VAL A 673 -15.71 -12.40 10.93
CA VAL A 673 -14.37 -11.76 11.01
C VAL A 673 -14.60 -10.26 11.27
N ALA A 674 -14.09 -9.73 12.38
CA ALA A 674 -14.17 -8.32 12.74
C ALA A 674 -13.08 -7.52 12.01
N PRO A 675 -13.39 -6.37 11.38
CA PRO A 675 -12.39 -5.36 11.06
C PRO A 675 -12.13 -4.51 12.31
N LEU A 676 -10.91 -4.59 12.83
CA LEU A 676 -10.37 -3.61 13.77
C LEU A 676 -10.07 -2.32 13.00
N SER A 677 -10.90 -1.30 13.18
CA SER A 677 -10.51 0.09 12.97
C SER A 677 -11.26 0.96 13.97
N ALA A 678 -10.48 1.78 14.66
CA ALA A 678 -10.84 2.47 15.87
C ALA A 678 -11.88 3.57 15.66
N GLU A 679 -12.88 3.52 16.54
CA GLU A 679 -13.67 4.59 17.12
C GLU A 679 -13.33 6.05 16.72
N ARG A 680 -14.30 6.70 16.07
CA ARG A 680 -14.75 8.05 16.44
C ARG A 680 -16.27 8.03 16.48
N SER A 681 -16.82 7.94 17.69
CA SER A 681 -18.25 8.14 17.95
C SER A 681 -18.54 9.64 18.10
N ASN A 682 -19.61 10.10 17.47
CA ASN A 682 -20.40 11.22 17.96
C ASN A 682 -21.87 10.82 17.76
N GLY A 683 -22.54 10.50 18.87
CA GLY A 683 -23.97 10.22 18.91
C GLY A 683 -24.77 11.51 18.93
N PHE A 684 -25.89 11.52 18.21
CA PHE A 684 -26.89 12.58 18.24
C PHE A 684 -28.21 11.97 18.78
N GLU A 685 -28.74 12.55 19.86
CA GLU A 685 -30.17 12.43 20.24
C GLU A 685 -30.85 13.80 20.06
N PRO A 686 -32.18 13.84 19.82
CA PRO A 686 -32.84 15.03 19.29
C PRO A 686 -33.43 15.95 20.38
N GLY A 687 -33.32 17.27 20.15
CA GLY A 687 -34.30 18.26 20.59
C GLY A 687 -33.83 19.30 21.61
N LYS A 688 -33.54 20.52 21.13
CA LYS A 688 -34.05 21.84 21.61
C LYS A 688 -33.41 23.01 20.85
N THR A 689 -34.25 23.93 20.39
CA THR A 689 -34.03 25.32 19.91
C THR A 689 -33.18 26.15 20.90
N GLU A 690 -32.34 27.15 20.59
CA GLU A 690 -32.10 28.18 19.54
C GLU A 690 -30.70 28.86 19.90
N PRO A 691 -30.20 29.98 19.32
CA PRO A 691 -29.86 30.32 17.92
C PRO A 691 -28.38 30.77 17.74
N GLY A 692 -27.91 30.75 16.48
CA GLY A 692 -26.86 31.65 15.98
C GLY A 692 -25.42 31.15 16.01
N LEU A 693 -24.88 30.84 14.82
CA LEU A 693 -23.64 31.39 14.25
C LEU A 693 -23.47 30.81 12.84
N SER A 694 -23.07 31.66 11.90
CA SER A 694 -23.15 31.48 10.45
C SER A 694 -22.41 30.25 9.92
N GLU A 695 -23.15 29.29 9.37
CA GLU A 695 -22.64 28.30 8.41
C GLU A 695 -22.41 28.98 7.06
N GLY A 696 -21.17 28.96 6.60
CA GLY A 696 -20.85 29.18 5.19
C GLY A 696 -21.47 28.05 4.38
N SER A 697 -22.50 28.37 3.61
CA SER A 697 -23.17 27.48 2.68
C SER A 697 -22.14 26.87 1.71
N MET A 698 -21.75 25.62 1.97
CA MET A 698 -21.30 24.72 0.91
C MET A 698 -22.56 24.30 0.16
N ASP A 699 -22.59 24.57 -1.15
CA ASP A 699 -23.68 24.14 -2.03
C ASP A 699 -23.71 22.60 -2.08
N PRO A 700 -24.68 21.92 -1.44
CA PRO A 700 -24.70 20.46 -1.35
C PRO A 700 -24.86 19.79 -2.72
N MET A 701 -25.33 20.52 -3.74
CA MET A 701 -25.65 19.96 -5.06
C MET A 701 -24.44 19.74 -5.98
N MET A 702 -23.28 20.36 -5.71
CA MET A 702 -22.06 20.11 -6.50
C MET A 702 -21.37 18.80 -6.10
N ALA A 703 -21.56 18.32 -4.87
CA ALA A 703 -21.08 17.00 -4.44
C ALA A 703 -21.87 15.87 -5.14
N ASP A 704 -23.19 16.03 -5.28
CA ASP A 704 -24.08 15.07 -5.95
C ASP A 704 -23.81 14.95 -7.46
N LEU A 705 -23.34 16.02 -8.12
CA LEU A 705 -23.03 15.99 -9.56
C LEU A 705 -21.87 15.04 -9.90
N TRP A 706 -20.92 14.90 -8.98
CA TRP A 706 -19.77 14.02 -9.14
C TRP A 706 -19.98 12.62 -8.54
N GLY A 707 -21.01 12.45 -7.70
CA GLY A 707 -21.60 11.18 -7.30
C GLY A 707 -20.62 10.02 -7.16
N PHE A 708 -19.84 9.99 -6.09
CA PHE A 708 -19.01 8.85 -5.74
C PHE A 708 -19.70 8.09 -4.60
N ASP A 709 -20.26 6.91 -4.88
CA ASP A 709 -20.56 5.96 -3.81
C ASP A 709 -19.22 5.40 -3.34
N GLU A 710 -18.87 5.62 -2.07
CA GLU A 710 -17.61 5.11 -1.45
C GLU A 710 -17.49 3.57 -1.53
N ASP A 711 -18.58 2.86 -1.78
CA ASP A 711 -18.63 1.39 -1.85
C ASP A 711 -18.11 0.79 -3.18
N TYR A 712 -17.75 1.61 -4.18
CA TYR A 712 -17.54 1.11 -5.56
C TYR A 712 -16.17 1.40 -6.20
N PHE A 713 -15.26 2.09 -5.51
CA PHE A 713 -13.95 2.44 -6.06
C PHE A 713 -12.80 1.76 -5.31
N PRO A 714 -11.75 1.29 -6.01
CA PRO A 714 -10.42 1.09 -5.46
C PRO A 714 -9.98 2.36 -4.71
N THR A 715 -10.14 2.36 -3.39
CA THR A 715 -10.01 3.52 -2.46
C THR A 715 -8.60 4.12 -2.40
N GLY A 716 -7.67 3.63 -3.20
CA GLY A 716 -6.29 4.12 -3.27
C GLY A 716 -6.09 5.20 -4.33
N VAL A 717 -6.19 4.83 -5.61
CA VAL A 717 -5.69 5.65 -6.73
C VAL A 717 -6.60 6.85 -7.02
N PHE A 718 -7.91 6.70 -6.86
CA PHE A 718 -8.89 7.64 -7.43
C PHE A 718 -9.30 8.77 -6.47
N ASP A 719 -9.43 8.49 -5.17
CA ASP A 719 -9.68 9.52 -4.14
C ASP A 719 -8.56 10.58 -4.12
N PHE A 720 -7.35 10.18 -4.51
CA PHE A 720 -6.21 11.08 -4.62
C PHE A 720 -6.13 11.83 -5.96
N LEU A 721 -6.43 11.20 -7.10
CA LEU A 721 -6.52 11.94 -8.37
C LEU A 721 -7.56 13.09 -8.26
N GLN A 722 -8.62 12.88 -7.47
CA GLN A 722 -9.58 13.92 -7.13
C GLN A 722 -9.00 15.04 -6.26
N SER A 723 -8.08 14.75 -5.33
CA SER A 723 -7.47 15.74 -4.42
C SER A 723 -6.39 16.61 -5.07
N GLN A 724 -5.74 16.14 -6.14
CA GLN A 724 -4.75 16.92 -6.91
C GLN A 724 -5.35 17.80 -7.99
N MET A 725 -6.62 17.59 -8.32
CA MET A 725 -7.30 18.39 -9.33
C MET A 725 -8.14 19.48 -8.67
N PRO A 726 -8.20 20.69 -9.27
CA PRO A 726 -9.05 21.76 -8.80
C PRO A 726 -10.50 21.25 -8.62
N ALA A 727 -10.94 21.09 -7.35
CA ALA A 727 -12.16 20.36 -6.94
C ALA A 727 -13.37 20.58 -7.81
#